data_AF-A0A151ZHW1-F1
#
_entry.id   AF-A0A151ZHW1-F1
#
_cell.length_a   1.000
_cell.length_b   1.000
_cell.length_c   1.000
_cell.angle_alpha   90.00
_cell.angle_beta   90.00
_cell.angle_gamma   90.00
#
_symmetry.space_group_name_H-M   'P 1'
#
loop_
_entity.id
_entity.type
_entity.pdbx_description
1 polymer ?
#
loop_
_entity_poly.entity_id
_entity_poly.type
_entity_poly.pdbx_seq_one_letter_code
_entity_poly.pdbx_strand_id
1 'polypeptide(L)'
;MQLRLTTIFLFVLFISLTNSIAILPQQEIDSLLWILQQYRVNIPSEISQGTCPSIPTNLTMTCTEFSGVLHITNLKVISSSSVSAINPQSLDQFYFPELTNLIIEGFSLPLSNGTLNVMKLMSNLPKLQKFLISRDSSLDRTYELTTSPMVQTIISSCPNLIDITPFLATLTGTLSVSLCASLDYSIFSNLPSPIQITELSIVDESTSTPLNVVINKSSYPNLVIIDIGLDGDNNVTINSDIINNLSIGRDSTNITLDLTNCPNIKTMQLTGEYTIIPANLTFTKLEVLEAEEFTSPDLYNIVALPDTFISLHVEANPSITKVSPLLSGLPKLKEIYYIDCANMVEEVGFYFNKNTTTFQLSLEGMDGITGVLPEDYCVASADSIFSFDNSPNFEGYPDCFKCYSSLISTTMELYPTPDTTGFTCVPTIESVTSVGFQPTVTVTGKNLGYGSTFYSDSRISVIEINNIITFNTTGLSTVPVENITLASNNVTLSGITWVSLNSMSNISIKQLPIGRSKVILSQLTYDPRLPVTVTFNNVNSTSNSTDGKLGFEFDFLLENSTNYSVKIINGISSNTINHIPFTLEYPIVDTISWTINGKYIKLTGYFGETLEEPSIEIDGQNCEVRSVESNQIICESSTSQKIGVATPYKVTIDGYSYGSTLLVQLPETSNNTDNDDSDKKKKIGAILGSILGAAFIAALVASIIWYRNRSKKLKKARSELRRSDTRQVFIGGKVQEMEQF
;
A
#
# COMPACT_ATOMS: atom_id res chain seq x y z
N MET A 1 23.72 -57.41 48.36
CA MET A 1 23.46 -57.94 47.01
C MET A 1 22.64 -56.97 46.15
N GLN A 2 21.62 -56.29 46.70
CA GLN A 2 20.84 -55.24 45.99
C GLN A 2 21.68 -54.08 45.42
N LEU A 3 22.73 -53.62 46.12
CA LEU A 3 23.54 -52.48 45.66
C LEU A 3 24.29 -52.77 44.34
N ARG A 4 24.70 -54.03 44.09
CA ARG A 4 25.41 -54.41 42.85
C ARG A 4 24.49 -54.52 41.64
N LEU A 5 23.21 -54.83 41.84
CA LEU A 5 22.25 -54.92 40.75
C LEU A 5 21.88 -53.52 40.21
N THR A 6 21.70 -52.55 41.10
CA THR A 6 21.44 -51.15 40.72
C THR A 6 22.60 -50.51 39.97
N THR A 7 23.86 -50.77 40.36
CA THR A 7 25.02 -50.21 39.63
C THR A 7 25.17 -50.82 38.25
N ILE A 8 24.92 -52.13 38.09
CA ILE A 8 24.94 -52.79 36.77
C ILE A 8 23.79 -52.27 35.91
N PHE A 9 22.59 -52.10 36.48
CA PHE A 9 21.44 -51.56 35.74
C PHE A 9 21.68 -50.09 35.31
N LEU A 10 22.28 -49.26 36.17
CA LEU A 10 22.66 -47.89 35.83
C LEU A 10 23.79 -47.84 34.78
N PHE A 11 24.75 -48.76 34.84
CA PHE A 11 25.86 -48.83 33.86
C PHE A 11 25.37 -49.33 32.50
N VAL A 12 24.44 -50.30 32.46
CA VAL A 12 23.76 -50.73 31.24
C VAL A 12 22.85 -49.63 30.70
N LEU A 13 22.13 -48.89 31.55
CA LEU A 13 21.36 -47.72 31.12
C LEU A 13 22.26 -46.60 30.56
N PHE A 14 23.43 -46.36 31.17
CA PHE A 14 24.41 -45.35 30.72
C PHE A 14 25.06 -45.75 29.39
N ILE A 15 25.34 -47.04 29.18
CA ILE A 15 25.85 -47.54 27.89
C ILE A 15 24.75 -47.52 26.82
N SER A 16 23.47 -47.70 27.18
CA SER A 16 22.36 -47.51 26.22
C SER A 16 22.00 -46.03 25.96
N LEU A 17 22.56 -45.10 26.75
CA LEU A 17 22.38 -43.65 26.60
C LEU A 17 23.59 -42.95 25.97
N THR A 18 24.64 -43.69 25.57
CA THR A 18 25.57 -43.15 24.58
C THR A 18 24.80 -43.06 23.28
N ASN A 19 24.21 -41.88 23.01
CA ASN A 19 23.65 -41.53 21.71
C ASN A 19 24.63 -42.01 20.66
N SER A 20 24.26 -43.06 19.93
CA SER A 20 24.99 -43.47 18.74
C SER A 20 24.96 -42.25 17.82
N ILE A 21 26.09 -41.56 17.73
CA ILE A 21 26.26 -40.48 16.76
C ILE A 21 26.02 -41.17 15.42
N ALA A 22 24.92 -40.83 14.76
CA ALA A 22 24.62 -41.37 13.44
C ALA A 22 25.77 -40.95 12.51
N ILE A 23 26.47 -41.94 11.95
CA ILE A 23 27.59 -41.73 11.03
C ILE A 23 27.16 -42.03 9.61
N LEU A 24 27.78 -41.34 8.66
CA LEU A 24 27.65 -41.62 7.24
C LEU A 24 28.24 -43.02 6.93
N PRO A 25 27.54 -43.86 6.14
CA PRO A 25 28.09 -45.10 5.64
C PRO A 25 29.38 -44.88 4.84
N GLN A 26 30.36 -45.77 4.99
CA GLN A 26 31.64 -45.67 4.28
C GLN A 26 31.48 -45.55 2.75
N GLN A 27 30.50 -46.23 2.17
CA GLN A 27 30.22 -46.18 0.73
C GLN A 27 29.75 -44.79 0.25
N GLU A 28 28.99 -44.06 1.08
CA GLU A 28 28.62 -42.67 0.79
C GLU A 28 29.82 -41.75 0.91
N ILE A 29 30.67 -41.97 1.93
CA ILE A 29 31.93 -41.23 2.11
C ILE A 29 32.83 -41.43 0.90
N ASP A 30 32.99 -42.66 0.42
CA ASP A 30 33.84 -42.97 -0.73
C ASP A 30 33.33 -42.31 -2.02
N SER A 31 32.01 -42.31 -2.22
CA SER A 31 31.34 -41.63 -3.33
C SER A 31 31.50 -40.10 -3.26
N LEU A 32 31.37 -39.53 -2.06
CA LEU A 32 31.57 -38.10 -1.82
C LEU A 32 33.02 -37.70 -2.07
N LEU A 33 33.98 -38.44 -1.52
CA LEU A 33 35.41 -38.19 -1.71
C LEU A 33 35.79 -38.22 -3.18
N TRP A 34 35.22 -39.13 -3.97
CA TRP A 34 35.42 -39.17 -5.42
C TRP A 34 35.03 -37.86 -6.09
N ILE A 35 33.81 -37.36 -5.80
CA ILE A 35 33.29 -36.11 -6.38
C ILE A 35 34.19 -34.94 -5.94
N LEU A 36 34.51 -34.83 -4.65
CA LEU A 36 35.35 -33.74 -4.15
C LEU A 36 36.75 -33.75 -4.78
N GLN A 37 37.35 -34.92 -4.96
CA GLN A 37 38.64 -35.07 -5.63
C GLN A 37 38.56 -34.69 -7.11
N GLN A 38 37.52 -35.13 -7.82
CA GLN A 38 37.36 -34.87 -9.26
C GLN A 38 37.23 -33.37 -9.54
N TYR A 39 36.44 -32.67 -8.72
CA TYR A 39 36.18 -31.23 -8.85
C TYR A 39 37.12 -30.35 -7.99
N ARG A 40 38.20 -30.93 -7.44
CA ARG A 40 39.23 -30.21 -6.66
C ARG A 40 38.64 -29.37 -5.53
N VAL A 41 37.68 -29.93 -4.80
CA VAL A 41 37.09 -29.29 -3.64
C VAL A 41 37.86 -29.70 -2.39
N ASN A 42 38.08 -28.74 -1.50
CA ASN A 42 38.78 -29.03 -0.24
C ASN A 42 37.96 -30.06 0.54
N ILE A 43 38.60 -31.04 1.14
CA ILE A 43 37.94 -32.13 1.87
C ILE A 43 37.87 -31.74 3.35
N PRO A 44 36.69 -31.38 3.91
CA PRO A 44 36.53 -31.16 5.34
C PRO A 44 37.01 -32.36 6.16
N SER A 45 37.69 -32.09 7.26
CA SER A 45 38.13 -33.11 8.22
C SER A 45 36.97 -33.93 8.82
N GLU A 46 35.80 -33.33 8.85
CA GLU A 46 34.52 -33.84 9.34
C GLU A 46 34.01 -35.02 8.50
N ILE A 47 34.29 -35.03 7.19
CA ILE A 47 33.95 -36.12 6.28
C ILE A 47 34.76 -37.36 6.64
N SER A 48 36.04 -37.20 6.95
CA SER A 48 36.92 -38.28 7.40
C SER A 48 36.48 -38.89 8.74
N GLN A 49 35.64 -38.18 9.50
CA GLN A 49 35.05 -38.64 10.76
C GLN A 49 33.62 -39.20 10.58
N GLY A 50 33.11 -39.27 9.35
CA GLY A 50 31.76 -39.76 9.04
C GLY A 50 30.63 -38.81 9.47
N THR A 51 30.94 -37.54 9.71
CA THR A 51 29.95 -36.52 10.09
C THR A 51 29.59 -35.63 8.91
N CYS A 52 28.41 -34.99 8.96
CA CYS A 52 27.96 -34.07 7.91
C CYS A 52 28.58 -32.68 8.12
N PRO A 53 29.57 -32.23 7.32
CA PRO A 53 30.13 -30.89 7.42
C PRO A 53 29.06 -29.83 7.22
N SER A 54 28.99 -28.93 8.19
CA SER A 54 28.34 -27.64 8.05
C SER A 54 29.37 -26.64 7.51
N ILE A 55 29.16 -26.08 6.32
CA ILE A 55 29.68 -24.75 5.93
C ILE A 55 31.10 -24.69 5.28
N PRO A 56 31.35 -25.34 4.13
CA PRO A 56 32.24 -24.74 3.12
C PRO A 56 31.45 -23.95 2.07
N THR A 57 32.01 -22.84 1.55
CA THR A 57 31.39 -22.10 0.43
C THR A 57 31.31 -22.90 -0.87
N ASN A 58 32.23 -23.86 -1.05
CA ASN A 58 32.38 -24.63 -2.28
C ASN A 58 31.77 -26.06 -2.19
N LEU A 59 31.17 -26.39 -1.04
CA LEU A 59 30.47 -27.65 -0.78
C LEU A 59 29.27 -27.36 0.12
N THR A 60 28.06 -27.49 -0.42
CA THR A 60 26.86 -27.53 0.42
C THR A 60 26.39 -28.97 0.48
N MET A 61 26.29 -29.52 1.69
CA MET A 61 25.80 -30.86 1.90
C MET A 61 24.74 -30.86 3.00
N THR A 62 23.67 -31.61 2.80
CA THR A 62 22.67 -31.86 3.83
C THR A 62 22.57 -33.36 4.05
N CYS A 63 22.57 -33.77 5.31
CA CYS A 63 22.41 -35.15 5.70
C CYS A 63 21.22 -35.31 6.63
N THR A 64 20.48 -36.40 6.48
CA THR A 64 19.29 -36.72 7.28
C THR A 64 19.43 -38.10 7.88
N GLU A 65 19.01 -38.26 9.13
CA GLU A 65 19.05 -39.55 9.80
C GLU A 65 17.83 -40.40 9.41
N PHE A 66 18.08 -41.58 8.87
CA PHE A 66 17.07 -42.60 8.59
C PHE A 66 17.43 -43.87 9.35
N SER A 67 16.52 -44.33 10.22
CA SER A 67 16.69 -45.57 11.00
C SER A 67 18.01 -45.65 11.80
N GLY A 68 18.48 -44.53 12.36
CA GLY A 68 19.72 -44.50 13.15
C GLY A 68 21.00 -44.30 12.33
N VAL A 69 20.90 -44.14 11.01
CA VAL A 69 22.05 -43.96 10.09
C VAL A 69 21.90 -42.62 9.39
N LEU A 70 23.01 -41.88 9.29
CA LEU A 70 23.02 -40.59 8.60
C LEU A 70 23.21 -40.82 7.10
N HIS A 71 22.43 -40.16 6.25
CA HIS A 71 22.54 -40.28 4.79
C HIS A 71 22.58 -38.91 4.12
N ILE A 72 23.31 -38.79 3.02
CA ILE A 72 23.38 -37.55 2.22
C ILE A 72 22.11 -37.41 1.39
N THR A 73 21.37 -36.32 1.60
CA THR A 73 20.11 -36.04 0.89
C THR A 73 20.23 -34.94 -0.14
N ASN A 74 21.19 -34.02 0.02
CA ASN A 74 21.49 -32.95 -0.93
C ASN A 74 23.00 -32.74 -1.01
N LEU A 75 23.51 -32.66 -2.24
CA LEU A 75 24.92 -32.41 -2.51
C LEU A 75 25.06 -31.33 -3.59
N LYS A 76 25.67 -30.20 -3.23
CA LYS A 76 26.12 -29.17 -4.17
C LYS A 76 27.63 -29.01 -4.06
N VAL A 77 28.31 -29.15 -5.17
CA VAL A 77 29.77 -29.10 -5.29
C VAL A 77 30.10 -28.01 -6.29
N ILE A 78 30.98 -27.09 -5.89
CA ILE A 78 31.47 -26.01 -6.73
C ILE A 78 32.98 -26.17 -6.84
N SER A 79 33.51 -26.29 -8.06
CA SER A 79 34.93 -26.57 -8.24
C SER A 79 35.82 -25.45 -7.70
N SER A 80 37.05 -25.78 -7.30
CA SER A 80 37.97 -24.81 -6.70
C SER A 80 39.37 -24.88 -7.31
N SER A 81 39.97 -23.72 -7.57
CA SER A 81 41.35 -23.62 -8.11
C SER A 81 42.42 -23.75 -7.03
N SER A 82 42.05 -23.61 -5.76
CA SER A 82 43.00 -23.55 -4.64
C SER A 82 43.43 -24.92 -4.13
N VAL A 83 42.92 -26.01 -4.70
CA VAL A 83 43.21 -27.38 -4.27
C VAL A 83 44.00 -28.10 -5.35
N SER A 84 45.10 -28.74 -4.96
CA SER A 84 45.93 -29.55 -5.85
C SER A 84 45.11 -30.68 -6.47
N ALA A 85 45.40 -31.00 -7.73
CA ALA A 85 44.77 -32.13 -8.41
C ALA A 85 45.10 -33.43 -7.66
N ILE A 86 44.06 -34.13 -7.20
CA ILE A 86 44.16 -35.46 -6.61
C ILE A 86 43.28 -36.36 -7.48
N ASN A 87 43.88 -37.40 -8.07
CA ASN A 87 43.11 -38.35 -8.87
C ASN A 87 42.07 -39.05 -7.98
N PRO A 88 40.77 -39.05 -8.40
CA PRO A 88 39.74 -39.79 -7.69
C PRO A 88 40.10 -41.27 -7.56
N GLN A 89 39.70 -41.88 -6.45
CA GLN A 89 39.77 -43.34 -6.29
C GLN A 89 38.90 -44.06 -7.34
N SER A 90 39.21 -45.32 -7.65
CA SER A 90 38.35 -46.10 -8.57
C SER A 90 37.03 -46.45 -7.88
N LEU A 91 35.91 -46.14 -8.52
CA LEU A 91 34.57 -46.56 -8.10
C LEU A 91 33.82 -47.15 -9.29
N ASP A 92 32.98 -48.16 -9.03
CA ASP A 92 32.10 -48.74 -10.05
C ASP A 92 30.82 -47.91 -10.22
N GLN A 93 30.29 -47.37 -9.12
CA GLN A 93 29.10 -46.52 -9.07
C GLN A 93 29.12 -45.66 -7.80
N PHE A 94 28.33 -44.58 -7.79
CA PHE A 94 28.01 -43.84 -6.60
C PHE A 94 26.99 -44.60 -5.75
N TYR A 95 27.17 -44.49 -4.44
CA TYR A 95 26.24 -45.00 -3.46
C TYR A 95 25.69 -43.83 -2.67
N PHE A 96 24.52 -43.34 -3.04
CA PHE A 96 23.75 -42.38 -2.25
C PHE A 96 22.26 -42.76 -2.26
N PRO A 97 21.81 -43.65 -1.35
CA PRO A 97 20.46 -44.20 -1.37
C PRO A 97 19.36 -43.16 -1.09
N GLU A 98 19.69 -42.06 -0.42
CA GLU A 98 18.75 -41.03 0.02
C GLU A 98 18.96 -39.68 -0.69
N LEU A 99 19.86 -39.61 -1.67
CA LEU A 99 20.18 -38.37 -2.39
C LEU A 99 19.02 -37.96 -3.29
N THR A 100 18.52 -36.76 -3.08
CA THR A 100 17.41 -36.17 -3.87
C THR A 100 17.88 -35.09 -4.82
N ASN A 101 18.99 -34.40 -4.50
CA ASN A 101 19.53 -33.29 -5.28
C ASN A 101 21.04 -33.42 -5.44
N LEU A 102 21.53 -33.39 -6.68
CA LEU A 102 22.94 -33.34 -7.02
C LEU A 102 23.23 -32.15 -7.93
N ILE A 103 24.08 -31.23 -7.48
CA ILE A 103 24.46 -30.02 -8.21
C ILE A 103 25.99 -29.97 -8.33
N ILE A 104 26.50 -29.92 -9.54
CA ILE A 104 27.93 -29.88 -9.85
C ILE A 104 28.21 -28.66 -10.73
N GLU A 105 28.87 -27.66 -10.15
CA GLU A 105 29.27 -26.44 -10.84
C GLU A 105 30.77 -26.46 -11.09
N GLY A 106 31.18 -26.87 -12.29
CA GLY A 106 32.55 -26.70 -12.74
C GLY A 106 32.83 -25.24 -13.04
N PHE A 107 33.72 -24.56 -12.34
CA PHE A 107 34.40 -23.42 -12.95
C PHE A 107 35.30 -23.92 -14.10
N SER A 108 35.74 -23.01 -14.97
CA SER A 108 36.62 -23.21 -16.14
C SER A 108 38.04 -23.73 -15.81
N LEU A 109 38.16 -24.45 -14.70
CA LEU A 109 39.37 -25.04 -14.16
C LEU A 109 39.46 -26.49 -14.63
N PRO A 110 40.67 -26.98 -14.89
CA PRO A 110 40.85 -28.38 -15.26
C PRO A 110 40.41 -29.29 -14.11
N LEU A 111 39.61 -30.30 -14.43
CA LEU A 111 39.26 -31.40 -13.53
C LEU A 111 40.53 -32.13 -13.06
N SER A 112 40.45 -32.90 -11.97
CA SER A 112 41.57 -33.75 -11.57
C SER A 112 41.88 -34.79 -12.64
N ASN A 113 40.85 -35.42 -13.21
CA ASN A 113 41.00 -36.30 -14.37
C ASN A 113 39.88 -36.07 -15.39
N GLY A 114 40.20 -35.37 -16.49
CA GLY A 114 39.23 -35.06 -17.55
C GLY A 114 38.69 -36.26 -18.33
N THR A 115 39.19 -37.48 -18.10
CA THR A 115 38.67 -38.71 -18.74
C THR A 115 37.58 -39.40 -17.91
N LEU A 116 37.35 -38.96 -16.68
CA LEU A 116 36.37 -39.55 -15.77
C LEU A 116 35.04 -38.80 -15.83
N ASN A 117 34.12 -39.33 -16.63
CA ASN A 117 32.76 -38.81 -16.73
C ASN A 117 31.93 -39.19 -15.49
N VAL A 118 31.49 -38.19 -14.73
CA VAL A 118 30.72 -38.35 -13.49
C VAL A 118 29.41 -39.12 -13.68
N MET A 119 28.75 -38.95 -14.83
CA MET A 119 27.44 -39.56 -15.08
C MET A 119 27.52 -41.08 -15.21
N LYS A 120 28.69 -41.62 -15.57
CA LYS A 120 28.91 -43.08 -15.62
C LYS A 120 28.71 -43.75 -14.26
N LEU A 121 28.96 -43.03 -13.17
CA LEU A 121 28.84 -43.54 -11.80
C LEU A 121 27.44 -43.34 -11.22
N MET A 122 26.56 -42.59 -11.89
CA MET A 122 25.24 -42.23 -11.33
C MET A 122 24.18 -43.33 -11.45
N SER A 123 24.55 -44.52 -11.92
CA SER A 123 23.61 -45.61 -12.20
C SER A 123 22.72 -45.98 -11.00
N ASN A 124 23.18 -45.82 -9.76
CA ASN A 124 22.50 -46.27 -8.53
C ASN A 124 22.14 -45.13 -7.55
N LEU A 125 21.33 -44.17 -8.00
CA LEU A 125 20.82 -43.03 -7.21
C LEU A 125 19.27 -43.05 -7.11
N PRO A 126 18.68 -43.98 -6.32
CA PRO A 126 17.27 -44.36 -6.43
C PRO A 126 16.26 -43.24 -6.13
N LYS A 127 16.65 -42.22 -5.36
CA LYS A 127 15.79 -41.10 -4.97
C LYS A 127 16.15 -39.77 -5.64
N LEU A 128 17.07 -39.77 -6.60
CA LEU A 128 17.54 -38.55 -7.25
C LEU A 128 16.41 -37.94 -8.08
N GLN A 129 15.99 -36.73 -7.70
CA GLN A 129 14.92 -35.99 -8.37
C GLN A 129 15.46 -34.82 -9.19
N LYS A 130 16.54 -34.18 -8.71
CA LYS A 130 17.16 -33.03 -9.36
C LYS A 130 18.64 -33.27 -9.64
N PHE A 131 19.04 -33.01 -10.87
CA PHE A 131 20.44 -33.03 -11.28
C PHE A 131 20.79 -31.74 -12.02
N LEU A 132 21.90 -31.12 -11.62
CA LEU A 132 22.49 -30.01 -12.35
C LEU A 132 23.97 -30.29 -12.54
N ILE A 133 24.43 -30.18 -13.77
CA ILE A 133 25.85 -30.17 -14.10
C ILE A 133 26.15 -29.01 -15.04
N SER A 134 27.20 -28.26 -14.74
CA SER A 134 27.62 -27.15 -15.60
C SER A 134 29.12 -27.13 -15.83
N ARG A 135 29.53 -26.79 -17.06
CA ARG A 135 30.92 -26.54 -17.47
C ARG A 135 31.87 -27.70 -17.14
N ASP A 136 31.36 -28.92 -17.20
CA ASP A 136 32.14 -30.13 -17.01
C ASP A 136 32.76 -30.55 -18.36
N SER A 137 34.09 -30.47 -18.46
CA SER A 137 34.82 -30.87 -19.66
C SER A 137 35.06 -32.38 -19.78
N SER A 138 34.80 -33.18 -18.75
CA SER A 138 34.84 -34.65 -18.83
C SER A 138 33.55 -35.26 -19.36
N LEU A 139 32.47 -34.48 -19.39
CA LEU A 139 31.17 -34.93 -19.88
C LEU A 139 31.19 -34.96 -21.42
N ASP A 140 31.43 -36.13 -21.99
CA ASP A 140 31.36 -36.40 -23.44
C ASP A 140 29.97 -36.91 -23.85
N ARG A 141 29.34 -37.74 -23.02
CA ARG A 141 28.00 -38.28 -23.22
C ARG A 141 27.28 -38.46 -21.90
N THR A 142 25.98 -38.58 -21.97
CA THR A 142 25.17 -39.01 -20.82
C THR A 142 25.01 -40.53 -20.79
N TYR A 143 24.51 -41.04 -19.66
CA TYR A 143 24.27 -42.48 -19.44
C TYR A 143 22.85 -42.69 -18.91
N GLU A 144 22.29 -43.88 -19.18
CA GLU A 144 21.01 -44.29 -18.61
C GLU A 144 21.10 -44.34 -17.07
N LEU A 145 20.11 -43.76 -16.40
CA LEU A 145 19.92 -43.87 -14.96
C LEU A 145 18.95 -45.01 -14.66
N THR A 146 19.27 -45.87 -13.69
CA THR A 146 18.39 -47.02 -13.37
C THR A 146 17.26 -46.67 -12.39
N THR A 147 17.02 -45.38 -12.14
CA THR A 147 16.36 -44.90 -10.91
C THR A 147 14.99 -44.27 -11.19
N SER A 148 14.24 -43.99 -10.10
CA SER A 148 12.93 -43.33 -10.09
C SER A 148 12.95 -42.07 -10.97
N PRO A 149 11.85 -41.74 -11.67
CA PRO A 149 11.88 -40.71 -12.69
C PRO A 149 12.38 -39.37 -12.16
N MET A 150 13.40 -38.82 -12.86
CA MET A 150 13.93 -37.51 -12.57
C MET A 150 12.91 -36.42 -12.90
N VAL A 151 12.80 -35.45 -11.99
CA VAL A 151 11.85 -34.34 -12.06
C VAL A 151 12.49 -33.09 -12.67
N GLN A 152 13.80 -32.88 -12.44
CA GLN A 152 14.48 -31.72 -13.01
C GLN A 152 15.92 -32.07 -13.40
N THR A 153 16.29 -31.79 -14.65
CA THR A 153 17.69 -31.84 -15.08
C THR A 153 18.11 -30.55 -15.76
N ILE A 154 19.29 -30.06 -15.41
CA ILE A 154 19.96 -28.91 -16.02
C ILE A 154 21.37 -29.33 -16.43
N ILE A 155 21.68 -29.29 -17.73
CA ILE A 155 23.02 -29.51 -18.26
C ILE A 155 23.45 -28.22 -18.95
N SER A 156 24.47 -27.53 -18.42
CA SER A 156 24.83 -26.21 -18.93
C SER A 156 26.28 -26.13 -19.38
N SER A 157 26.52 -25.63 -20.59
CA SER A 157 27.84 -25.16 -21.05
C SER A 157 28.94 -26.24 -20.93
N CYS A 158 28.61 -27.52 -21.14
CA CYS A 158 29.56 -28.64 -21.07
C CYS A 158 30.27 -28.80 -22.43
N PRO A 159 31.55 -28.41 -22.56
CA PRO A 159 32.15 -28.14 -23.88
C PRO A 159 32.37 -29.39 -24.74
N ASN A 160 32.44 -30.58 -24.13
CA ASN A 160 32.72 -31.83 -24.84
C ASN A 160 31.48 -32.71 -25.03
N LEU A 161 30.29 -32.25 -24.59
CA LEU A 161 29.07 -33.04 -24.62
C LEU A 161 28.57 -33.22 -26.06
N ILE A 162 28.52 -34.46 -26.53
CA ILE A 162 28.11 -34.83 -27.89
C ILE A 162 26.83 -35.68 -27.96
N ASP A 163 26.33 -36.22 -26.84
CA ASP A 163 25.13 -37.06 -26.82
C ASP A 163 24.42 -37.06 -25.46
N ILE A 164 23.14 -36.64 -25.44
CA ILE A 164 22.26 -36.72 -24.25
C ILE A 164 21.18 -37.82 -24.35
N THR A 165 21.10 -38.53 -25.47
CA THR A 165 20.01 -39.48 -25.78
C THR A 165 19.81 -40.58 -24.72
N PRO A 166 20.85 -41.23 -24.18
CA PRO A 166 20.67 -42.28 -23.16
C PRO A 166 19.93 -41.79 -21.91
N PHE A 167 20.12 -40.52 -21.56
CA PHE A 167 19.54 -39.94 -20.36
C PHE A 167 18.08 -39.53 -20.54
N LEU A 168 17.70 -39.15 -21.76
CA LEU A 168 16.34 -38.73 -22.12
C LEU A 168 15.27 -39.78 -21.81
N ALA A 169 15.59 -41.08 -21.91
CA ALA A 169 14.64 -42.16 -21.65
C ALA A 169 14.13 -42.22 -20.19
N THR A 170 14.82 -41.57 -19.25
CA THR A 170 14.55 -41.67 -17.80
C THR A 170 13.88 -40.42 -17.21
N LEU A 171 13.70 -39.38 -18.03
CA LEU A 171 13.21 -38.06 -17.62
C LEU A 171 11.68 -37.94 -17.73
N THR A 172 11.05 -37.32 -16.72
CA THR A 172 9.58 -37.11 -16.70
C THR A 172 9.13 -35.69 -16.36
N GLY A 173 10.05 -34.79 -15.97
CA GLY A 173 9.73 -33.41 -15.59
C GLY A 173 10.38 -32.38 -16.51
N THR A 174 11.18 -31.49 -15.93
CA THR A 174 11.87 -30.40 -16.65
C THR A 174 13.24 -30.84 -17.16
N LEU A 175 13.53 -30.55 -18.42
CA LEU A 175 14.85 -30.64 -19.03
C LEU A 175 15.30 -29.25 -19.49
N SER A 176 16.41 -28.76 -18.96
CA SER A 176 17.08 -27.57 -19.45
C SER A 176 18.49 -27.94 -19.93
N VAL A 177 18.83 -27.52 -21.15
CA VAL A 177 20.13 -27.79 -21.75
C VAL A 177 20.68 -26.49 -22.33
N SER A 178 21.83 -26.04 -21.83
CA SER A 178 22.63 -25.01 -22.49
C SER A 178 23.72 -25.69 -23.32
N LEU A 179 23.62 -25.51 -24.62
CA LEU A 179 24.34 -26.20 -25.67
C LEU A 179 25.67 -25.50 -25.95
N CYS A 180 26.72 -26.32 -26.06
CA CYS A 180 28.01 -25.91 -26.59
C CYS A 180 28.14 -26.41 -28.04
N ALA A 181 29.07 -25.81 -28.80
CA ALA A 181 29.32 -26.07 -30.23
C ALA A 181 29.57 -27.54 -30.66
N SER A 182 29.59 -28.50 -29.74
CA SER A 182 29.89 -29.91 -29.97
C SER A 182 28.67 -30.85 -29.99
N LEU A 183 27.48 -30.42 -29.55
CA LEU A 183 26.31 -31.30 -29.50
C LEU A 183 25.59 -31.37 -30.86
N ASP A 184 25.37 -32.57 -31.40
CA ASP A 184 24.50 -32.72 -32.58
C ASP A 184 23.04 -32.55 -32.15
N TYR A 185 22.45 -31.47 -32.62
CA TYR A 185 21.10 -31.08 -32.26
C TYR A 185 19.99 -31.98 -32.83
N SER A 186 20.33 -32.85 -33.79
CA SER A 186 19.38 -33.83 -34.33
C SER A 186 18.84 -34.79 -33.28
N ILE A 187 19.49 -34.88 -32.10
CA ILE A 187 19.07 -35.68 -30.96
C ILE A 187 17.69 -35.31 -30.41
N PHE A 188 17.27 -34.04 -30.51
CA PHE A 188 15.93 -33.63 -30.08
C PHE A 188 14.85 -34.05 -31.09
N SER A 189 15.23 -34.22 -32.35
CA SER A 189 14.34 -34.57 -33.46
C SER A 189 14.22 -36.09 -33.66
N ASN A 190 15.28 -36.85 -33.39
CA ASN A 190 15.40 -38.28 -33.71
C ASN A 190 15.44 -39.17 -32.45
N LEU A 191 14.40 -39.08 -31.64
CA LEU A 191 14.34 -39.81 -30.38
C LEU A 191 14.02 -41.30 -30.58
N PRO A 192 14.76 -42.21 -29.91
CA PRO A 192 14.52 -43.65 -30.03
C PRO A 192 13.21 -44.09 -29.37
N SER A 193 12.67 -43.32 -28.43
CA SER A 193 11.41 -43.58 -27.75
C SER A 193 10.77 -42.29 -27.21
N PRO A 194 9.45 -42.26 -26.95
CA PRO A 194 8.77 -41.08 -26.42
C PRO A 194 9.28 -40.69 -25.03
N ILE A 195 9.65 -39.41 -24.87
CA ILE A 195 10.12 -38.84 -23.60
C ILE A 195 8.95 -38.25 -22.82
N GLN A 196 8.92 -38.48 -21.51
CA GLN A 196 7.79 -38.08 -20.66
C GLN A 196 7.93 -36.68 -20.04
N ILE A 197 8.84 -35.82 -20.54
CA ILE A 197 9.09 -34.47 -20.01
C ILE A 197 7.89 -33.55 -20.17
N THR A 198 7.73 -32.61 -19.25
CA THR A 198 6.68 -31.58 -19.25
C THR A 198 7.18 -30.21 -19.70
N GLU A 199 8.48 -29.97 -19.59
CA GLU A 199 9.13 -28.70 -19.92
C GLU A 199 10.48 -28.96 -20.59
N LEU A 200 10.73 -28.25 -21.69
CA LEU A 200 11.97 -28.29 -22.44
C LEU A 200 12.53 -26.87 -22.58
N SER A 201 13.72 -26.65 -22.05
CA SER A 201 14.49 -25.43 -22.21
C SER A 201 15.79 -25.73 -22.97
N ILE A 202 16.02 -25.06 -24.08
CA ILE A 202 17.21 -25.20 -24.92
C ILE A 202 17.83 -23.81 -25.10
N VAL A 203 19.10 -23.65 -24.72
CA VAL A 203 19.86 -22.43 -24.97
C VAL A 203 21.06 -22.78 -25.84
N ASP A 204 21.21 -22.17 -27.00
CA ASP A 204 22.40 -22.32 -27.84
C ASP A 204 23.42 -21.24 -27.52
N GLU A 205 24.60 -21.61 -27.02
CA GLU A 205 25.71 -20.68 -26.78
C GLU A 205 26.65 -20.58 -28.00
N SER A 206 26.37 -21.28 -29.11
CA SER A 206 27.22 -21.32 -30.29
C SER A 206 26.63 -20.57 -31.49
N THR A 207 27.48 -19.85 -32.22
CA THR A 207 27.08 -18.97 -33.34
C THR A 207 27.24 -19.60 -34.73
N SER A 208 27.73 -20.84 -34.82
CA SER A 208 28.37 -21.31 -36.06
C SER A 208 27.56 -22.28 -36.92
N THR A 209 26.50 -22.90 -36.40
CA THR A 209 25.78 -23.95 -37.15
C THR A 209 24.27 -23.76 -37.08
N PRO A 210 23.58 -23.62 -38.22
CA PRO A 210 22.13 -23.51 -38.24
C PRO A 210 21.47 -24.77 -37.66
N LEU A 211 20.52 -24.55 -36.77
CA LEU A 211 19.81 -25.55 -36.00
C LEU A 211 18.53 -25.98 -36.69
N ASN A 212 18.19 -27.26 -36.60
CA ASN A 212 16.85 -27.75 -36.95
C ASN A 212 16.25 -28.57 -35.81
N VAL A 213 15.34 -27.96 -35.03
CA VAL A 213 14.64 -28.60 -33.91
C VAL A 213 13.26 -29.05 -34.35
N VAL A 214 12.94 -30.34 -34.21
CA VAL A 214 11.62 -30.88 -34.53
C VAL A 214 10.99 -31.51 -33.30
N ILE A 215 9.94 -30.89 -32.78
CA ILE A 215 9.20 -31.31 -31.59
C ILE A 215 7.83 -31.84 -32.03
N ASN A 216 7.63 -33.15 -31.89
CA ASN A 216 6.36 -33.81 -32.18
C ASN A 216 5.71 -34.34 -30.89
N LYS A 217 4.38 -34.28 -30.80
CA LYS A 217 3.61 -34.91 -29.70
C LYS A 217 3.92 -36.39 -29.50
N SER A 218 4.20 -37.13 -30.58
CA SER A 218 4.57 -38.55 -30.50
C SER A 218 5.89 -38.77 -29.77
N SER A 219 6.84 -37.85 -29.90
CA SER A 219 8.14 -37.90 -29.24
C SER A 219 8.09 -37.29 -27.84
N TYR A 220 7.19 -36.34 -27.62
CA TYR A 220 7.03 -35.59 -26.36
C TYR A 220 5.55 -35.53 -25.92
N PRO A 221 4.96 -36.66 -25.47
CA PRO A 221 3.52 -36.76 -25.19
C PRO A 221 2.99 -35.93 -24.02
N ASN A 222 3.86 -35.42 -23.13
CA ASN A 222 3.47 -34.62 -21.96
C ASN A 222 4.05 -33.20 -21.97
N LEU A 223 4.77 -32.81 -23.02
CA LEU A 223 5.45 -31.52 -23.09
C LEU A 223 4.41 -30.41 -23.23
N VAL A 224 4.42 -29.45 -22.32
CA VAL A 224 3.46 -28.33 -22.28
C VAL A 224 4.13 -26.96 -22.28
N ILE A 225 5.41 -26.89 -21.92
CA ILE A 225 6.23 -25.66 -21.91
C ILE A 225 7.47 -25.87 -22.77
N ILE A 226 7.74 -24.93 -23.68
CA ILE A 226 8.95 -24.90 -24.51
C ILE A 226 9.59 -23.51 -24.35
N ASP A 227 10.89 -23.50 -24.09
CA ASP A 227 11.72 -22.30 -24.03
C ASP A 227 12.99 -22.54 -24.86
N ILE A 228 13.19 -21.79 -25.94
CA ILE A 228 14.25 -22.04 -26.93
C ILE A 228 14.98 -20.73 -27.24
N GLY A 229 16.16 -20.53 -26.66
CA GLY A 229 17.04 -19.40 -26.96
C GLY A 229 18.14 -19.81 -27.92
N LEU A 230 17.99 -19.51 -29.21
CA LEU A 230 18.96 -19.92 -30.25
C LEU A 230 19.84 -18.75 -30.66
N ASP A 231 20.94 -19.02 -31.37
CA ASP A 231 21.77 -18.00 -32.04
C ASP A 231 21.90 -18.36 -33.53
N GLY A 232 21.88 -17.38 -34.43
CA GLY A 232 21.94 -17.57 -35.89
C GLY A 232 20.63 -17.95 -36.62
N ASP A 233 20.78 -18.45 -37.85
CA ASP A 233 19.68 -18.83 -38.75
C ASP A 233 19.15 -20.24 -38.43
N ASN A 234 18.00 -20.36 -37.79
CA ASN A 234 17.52 -21.64 -37.24
C ASN A 234 16.10 -22.00 -37.68
N ASN A 235 15.81 -23.30 -37.76
CA ASN A 235 14.49 -23.83 -38.04
C ASN A 235 13.95 -24.57 -36.81
N VAL A 236 12.75 -24.20 -36.37
CA VAL A 236 12.05 -24.85 -35.25
C VAL A 236 10.68 -25.29 -35.73
N THR A 237 10.42 -26.60 -35.72
CA THR A 237 9.12 -27.18 -36.09
C THR A 237 8.48 -27.76 -34.84
N ILE A 238 7.31 -27.25 -34.48
CA ILE A 238 6.52 -27.73 -33.33
C ILE A 238 5.18 -28.23 -33.85
N ASN A 239 4.92 -29.51 -33.59
CA ASN A 239 3.73 -30.22 -34.01
C ASN A 239 3.12 -30.92 -32.80
N SER A 240 2.42 -30.14 -31.98
CA SER A 240 1.84 -30.63 -30.74
C SER A 240 0.68 -29.74 -30.27
N ASP A 241 -0.48 -30.36 -30.08
CA ASP A 241 -1.70 -29.71 -29.59
C ASP A 241 -1.72 -29.55 -28.06
N ILE A 242 -0.71 -29.99 -27.32
CA ILE A 242 -0.67 -29.88 -25.85
C ILE A 242 0.23 -28.74 -25.35
N ILE A 243 0.98 -28.09 -26.25
CA ILE A 243 1.82 -26.94 -25.91
C ILE A 243 0.93 -25.77 -25.48
N ASN A 244 1.18 -25.26 -24.28
CA ASN A 244 0.49 -24.12 -23.72
C ASN A 244 1.39 -22.88 -23.66
N ASN A 245 2.68 -23.05 -23.36
CA ASN A 245 3.62 -21.93 -23.25
C ASN A 245 4.77 -22.13 -24.22
N LEU A 246 5.04 -21.10 -25.02
CA LEU A 246 6.11 -21.08 -26.00
C LEU A 246 6.93 -19.81 -25.84
N SER A 247 8.21 -19.96 -25.56
CA SER A 247 9.22 -18.90 -25.60
C SER A 247 10.26 -19.29 -26.63
N ILE A 248 10.51 -18.43 -27.62
CA ILE A 248 11.55 -18.64 -28.64
C ILE A 248 12.27 -17.32 -28.87
N GLY A 249 13.59 -17.30 -28.76
CA GLY A 249 14.36 -16.16 -29.22
C GLY A 249 15.62 -15.85 -28.43
N ARG A 250 16.47 -15.05 -29.08
CA ARG A 250 17.65 -14.39 -28.51
C ARG A 250 18.00 -13.20 -29.41
N ASP A 251 18.65 -12.19 -28.84
CA ASP A 251 19.08 -10.98 -29.54
C ASP A 251 19.72 -11.32 -30.90
N SER A 252 19.30 -10.64 -31.98
CA SER A 252 19.90 -10.71 -33.33
C SER A 252 19.86 -12.05 -34.11
N THR A 253 18.79 -12.84 -33.98
CA THR A 253 18.62 -14.13 -34.69
C THR A 253 17.55 -14.12 -35.77
N ASN A 254 17.62 -15.04 -36.74
CA ASN A 254 16.56 -15.27 -37.74
C ASN A 254 16.03 -16.70 -37.65
N ILE A 255 14.81 -16.88 -37.17
CA ILE A 255 14.24 -18.20 -36.84
C ILE A 255 13.02 -18.50 -37.72
N THR A 256 13.06 -19.56 -38.51
CA THR A 256 11.85 -20.09 -39.15
C THR A 256 11.11 -21.00 -38.18
N LEU A 257 9.88 -20.64 -37.82
CA LEU A 257 9.05 -21.31 -36.81
C LEU A 257 7.80 -21.94 -37.45
N ASP A 258 7.75 -23.27 -37.55
CA ASP A 258 6.57 -24.01 -38.02
C ASP A 258 5.68 -24.44 -36.84
N LEU A 259 4.44 -23.94 -36.79
CA LEU A 259 3.44 -24.19 -35.73
C LEU A 259 2.16 -24.83 -36.26
N THR A 260 2.22 -25.57 -37.39
CA THR A 260 1.05 -26.07 -38.13
C THR A 260 -0.01 -26.79 -37.27
N ASN A 261 0.35 -27.39 -36.13
CA ASN A 261 -0.58 -28.13 -35.26
C ASN A 261 -0.52 -27.72 -33.77
N CYS A 262 -0.41 -26.41 -33.50
CA CYS A 262 -0.29 -25.88 -32.13
C CYS A 262 -1.49 -24.99 -31.69
N PRO A 263 -2.75 -25.47 -31.75
CA PRO A 263 -3.93 -24.61 -31.53
C PRO A 263 -4.16 -24.16 -30.08
N ASN A 264 -3.48 -24.77 -29.11
CA ASN A 264 -3.73 -24.61 -27.67
C ASN A 264 -2.71 -23.71 -26.95
N ILE A 265 -1.78 -23.08 -27.67
CA ILE A 265 -0.85 -22.11 -27.10
C ILE A 265 -1.65 -20.99 -26.41
N LYS A 266 -1.30 -20.72 -25.15
CA LYS A 266 -1.84 -19.67 -24.29
C LYS A 266 -0.91 -18.47 -24.20
N THR A 267 0.38 -18.74 -24.03
CA THR A 267 1.42 -17.70 -23.92
C THR A 267 2.46 -17.94 -24.99
N MET A 268 2.75 -16.89 -25.75
CA MET A 268 3.78 -16.89 -26.79
C MET A 268 4.70 -15.69 -26.58
N GLN A 269 6.00 -15.96 -26.42
CA GLN A 269 7.05 -14.97 -26.31
C GLN A 269 8.04 -15.21 -27.45
N LEU A 270 8.30 -14.18 -28.25
CA LEU A 270 9.16 -14.26 -29.43
C LEU A 270 10.18 -13.13 -29.41
N THR A 271 11.48 -13.44 -29.41
CA THR A 271 12.55 -12.44 -29.41
C THR A 271 13.46 -12.60 -30.63
N GLY A 272 13.76 -11.52 -31.32
CA GLY A 272 14.58 -11.51 -32.55
C GLY A 272 13.75 -11.60 -33.85
N GLU A 273 14.41 -11.86 -34.98
CA GLU A 273 13.76 -12.02 -36.28
C GLU A 273 13.21 -13.46 -36.45
N TYR A 274 12.00 -13.58 -36.97
CA TYR A 274 11.37 -14.87 -37.21
C TYR A 274 10.47 -14.90 -38.45
N THR A 275 10.30 -16.09 -39.01
CA THR A 275 9.33 -16.37 -40.09
C THR A 275 8.40 -17.48 -39.61
N ILE A 276 7.12 -17.17 -39.44
CA ILE A 276 6.14 -18.15 -38.94
C ILE A 276 5.48 -18.90 -40.10
N ILE A 277 5.43 -20.22 -40.00
CA ILE A 277 4.82 -21.12 -40.98
C ILE A 277 3.72 -21.96 -40.31
N PRO A 278 2.51 -22.04 -40.89
CA PRO A 278 1.99 -21.13 -41.91
C PRO A 278 1.87 -19.70 -41.37
N ALA A 279 1.94 -18.70 -42.24
CA ALA A 279 1.75 -17.30 -41.84
C ALA A 279 0.36 -17.01 -41.21
N ASN A 280 -0.62 -17.88 -41.48
CA ASN A 280 -2.02 -17.71 -41.04
C ASN A 280 -2.37 -18.69 -39.92
N LEU A 281 -1.80 -18.51 -38.73
CA LEU A 281 -2.13 -19.34 -37.57
C LEU A 281 -3.43 -18.87 -36.91
N THR A 282 -4.21 -19.86 -36.45
CA THR A 282 -5.39 -19.63 -35.60
C THR A 282 -5.13 -20.27 -34.24
N PHE A 283 -4.89 -19.44 -33.23
CA PHE A 283 -4.78 -19.91 -31.85
C PHE A 283 -6.14 -19.81 -31.16
N THR A 284 -6.63 -20.93 -30.62
CA THR A 284 -7.96 -20.96 -29.98
C THR A 284 -7.95 -20.57 -28.51
N LYS A 285 -6.76 -20.51 -27.90
CA LYS A 285 -6.56 -20.28 -26.46
C LYS A 285 -5.52 -19.22 -26.13
N LEU A 286 -5.01 -18.48 -27.11
CA LEU A 286 -3.99 -17.46 -26.88
C LEU A 286 -4.54 -16.40 -25.91
N GLU A 287 -3.79 -16.13 -24.86
CA GLU A 287 -4.07 -15.15 -23.80
C GLU A 287 -3.03 -14.03 -23.84
N VAL A 288 -1.75 -14.35 -24.09
CA VAL A 288 -0.63 -13.41 -24.06
C VAL A 288 0.27 -13.60 -25.27
N LEU A 289 0.64 -12.50 -25.93
CA LEU A 289 1.63 -12.46 -27.00
C LEU A 289 2.66 -11.37 -26.70
N GLU A 290 3.92 -11.75 -26.60
CA GLU A 290 5.04 -10.83 -26.43
C GLU A 290 6.01 -11.01 -27.60
N ALA A 291 6.42 -9.92 -28.23
CA ALA A 291 7.30 -9.92 -29.38
C ALA A 291 8.34 -8.79 -29.28
N GLU A 292 9.61 -9.14 -29.18
CA GLU A 292 10.72 -8.21 -28.94
C GLU A 292 11.72 -8.25 -30.11
N GLU A 293 12.30 -7.10 -30.48
CA GLU A 293 13.37 -6.96 -31.48
C GLU A 293 13.04 -7.62 -32.85
N PHE A 294 11.82 -7.45 -33.33
CA PHE A 294 11.32 -8.15 -34.52
C PHE A 294 11.22 -7.24 -35.75
N THR A 295 11.70 -7.67 -36.92
CA THR A 295 11.63 -6.88 -38.17
C THR A 295 10.66 -7.43 -39.22
N SER A 296 10.07 -8.61 -39.07
CA SER A 296 9.14 -9.14 -40.07
C SER A 296 7.69 -8.65 -39.84
N PRO A 297 6.85 -8.54 -40.89
CA PRO A 297 5.43 -8.23 -40.74
C PRO A 297 4.56 -9.45 -40.35
N ASP A 298 5.13 -10.66 -40.27
CA ASP A 298 4.34 -11.90 -40.21
C ASP A 298 3.49 -12.07 -38.95
N LEU A 299 3.92 -11.54 -37.80
CA LEU A 299 3.12 -11.60 -36.56
C LEU A 299 1.83 -10.76 -36.65
N TYR A 300 1.82 -9.72 -37.51
CA TYR A 300 0.63 -8.92 -37.80
C TYR A 300 -0.40 -9.66 -38.67
N ASN A 301 -0.02 -10.81 -39.25
CA ASN A 301 -0.89 -11.67 -40.04
C ASN A 301 -1.54 -12.81 -39.24
N ILE A 302 -1.48 -12.83 -37.89
CA ILE A 302 -2.32 -13.74 -37.09
C ILE A 302 -3.79 -13.41 -37.41
N VAL A 303 -4.40 -14.23 -38.27
CA VAL A 303 -5.65 -13.91 -38.98
C VAL A 303 -6.83 -13.67 -38.04
N ALA A 304 -6.80 -14.23 -36.83
CA ALA A 304 -7.79 -13.99 -35.78
C ALA A 304 -7.19 -14.23 -34.39
N LEU A 305 -7.37 -13.25 -33.49
CA LEU A 305 -7.11 -13.40 -32.06
C LEU A 305 -8.37 -13.95 -31.36
N PRO A 306 -8.26 -14.90 -30.42
CA PRO A 306 -9.41 -15.48 -29.75
C PRO A 306 -9.99 -14.55 -28.67
N ASP A 307 -11.25 -14.77 -28.27
CA ASP A 307 -11.90 -14.05 -27.15
C ASP A 307 -11.19 -14.23 -25.80
N THR A 308 -10.25 -15.17 -25.72
CA THR A 308 -9.40 -15.39 -24.55
C THR A 308 -8.25 -14.39 -24.44
N PHE A 309 -7.93 -13.65 -25.50
CA PHE A 309 -6.76 -12.78 -25.58
C PHE A 309 -6.82 -11.62 -24.56
N ILE A 310 -5.74 -11.41 -23.81
CA ILE A 310 -5.65 -10.52 -22.65
C ILE A 310 -4.57 -9.44 -22.86
N SER A 311 -3.38 -9.82 -23.34
CA SER A 311 -2.21 -8.95 -23.34
C SER A 311 -1.41 -9.06 -24.64
N LEU A 312 -1.01 -7.91 -25.18
CA LEU A 312 -0.09 -7.77 -26.30
C LEU A 312 1.09 -6.91 -25.86
N HIS A 313 2.31 -7.42 -26.02
CA HIS A 313 3.54 -6.66 -25.86
C HIS A 313 4.35 -6.71 -27.14
N VAL A 314 4.69 -5.56 -27.71
CA VAL A 314 5.59 -5.47 -28.85
C VAL A 314 6.66 -4.41 -28.63
N GLU A 315 7.92 -4.79 -28.81
CA GLU A 315 9.08 -3.94 -28.60
C GLU A 315 10.00 -3.93 -29.82
N ALA A 316 10.58 -2.76 -30.12
CA ALA A 316 11.62 -2.53 -31.12
C ALA A 316 11.29 -3.09 -32.52
N ASN A 317 10.05 -2.92 -32.97
CA ASN A 317 9.60 -3.45 -34.25
C ASN A 317 9.36 -2.35 -35.31
N PRO A 318 10.27 -2.18 -36.28
CA PRO A 318 10.12 -1.20 -37.35
C PRO A 318 9.11 -1.61 -38.44
N SER A 319 8.64 -2.86 -38.49
CA SER A 319 7.62 -3.29 -39.46
C SER A 319 6.20 -2.92 -39.08
N ILE A 320 5.98 -2.58 -37.80
CA ILE A 320 4.68 -2.10 -37.33
C ILE A 320 4.52 -0.66 -37.76
N THR A 321 3.57 -0.44 -38.66
CA THR A 321 3.22 0.89 -39.17
C THR A 321 1.89 1.40 -38.65
N LYS A 322 1.03 0.53 -38.12
CA LYS A 322 -0.31 0.83 -37.57
C LYS A 322 -0.69 -0.24 -36.54
N VAL A 323 -1.58 0.09 -35.60
CA VAL A 323 -2.26 -0.81 -34.66
C VAL A 323 -3.07 -1.85 -35.43
N SER A 324 -3.05 -3.10 -34.97
CA SER A 324 -3.86 -4.15 -35.57
C SER A 324 -5.35 -3.92 -35.35
N PRO A 325 -6.19 -3.89 -36.40
CA PRO A 325 -7.65 -3.81 -36.25
C PRO A 325 -8.25 -5.05 -35.57
N LEU A 326 -7.51 -6.15 -35.49
CA LEU A 326 -7.93 -7.38 -34.82
C LEU A 326 -8.02 -7.24 -33.30
N LEU A 327 -7.39 -6.22 -32.72
CA LEU A 327 -7.52 -5.90 -31.30
C LEU A 327 -8.91 -5.34 -30.97
N SER A 328 -9.63 -4.85 -31.99
CA SER A 328 -10.96 -4.30 -31.84
C SER A 328 -12.00 -5.37 -31.50
N GLY A 329 -12.76 -5.12 -30.42
CA GLY A 329 -13.86 -5.99 -30.01
C GLY A 329 -13.46 -7.23 -29.21
N LEU A 330 -12.18 -7.41 -28.86
CA LEU A 330 -11.74 -8.52 -28.00
C LEU A 330 -12.24 -8.30 -26.55
N PRO A 331 -13.12 -9.17 -26.01
CA PRO A 331 -13.83 -8.91 -24.76
C PRO A 331 -12.96 -9.00 -23.50
N LYS A 332 -11.77 -9.60 -23.58
CA LYS A 332 -10.85 -9.78 -22.45
C LYS A 332 -9.54 -9.00 -22.55
N LEU A 333 -9.33 -8.25 -23.62
CA LEU A 333 -8.12 -7.45 -23.80
C LEU A 333 -8.02 -6.40 -22.69
N LYS A 334 -6.91 -6.43 -21.95
CA LYS A 334 -6.62 -5.57 -20.81
C LYS A 334 -5.33 -4.79 -20.96
N GLU A 335 -4.40 -5.27 -21.77
CA GLU A 335 -3.03 -4.77 -21.80
C GLU A 335 -2.53 -4.67 -23.25
N ILE A 336 -1.97 -3.51 -23.60
CA ILE A 336 -1.29 -3.28 -24.87
C ILE A 336 -0.02 -2.48 -24.58
N TYR A 337 1.12 -3.00 -25.00
CA TYR A 337 2.41 -2.33 -24.94
C TYR A 337 2.99 -2.28 -26.35
N TYR A 338 3.29 -1.08 -26.81
CA TYR A 338 4.12 -0.83 -27.99
C TYR A 338 5.31 0.02 -27.54
N ILE A 339 6.52 -0.49 -27.74
CA ILE A 339 7.78 0.15 -27.32
C ILE A 339 8.69 0.20 -28.53
N ASP A 340 9.33 1.36 -28.78
CA ASP A 340 10.30 1.59 -29.86
C ASP A 340 9.85 1.14 -31.27
N CYS A 341 8.55 1.22 -31.55
CA CYS A 341 7.97 0.91 -32.86
C CYS A 341 8.10 2.11 -33.82
N ALA A 342 9.33 2.49 -34.16
CA ALA A 342 9.67 3.78 -34.78
C ALA A 342 8.91 4.17 -36.08
N ASN A 343 8.41 3.20 -36.84
CA ASN A 343 7.68 3.45 -38.10
C ASN A 343 6.15 3.51 -37.93
N MET A 344 5.66 3.45 -36.70
CA MET A 344 4.23 3.50 -36.41
C MET A 344 3.68 4.91 -36.67
N VAL A 345 2.80 5.02 -37.68
CA VAL A 345 2.17 6.28 -38.10
C VAL A 345 0.67 6.07 -38.18
N GLU A 346 -0.06 6.58 -37.20
CA GLU A 346 -1.51 6.42 -37.11
C GLU A 346 -2.18 7.59 -36.40
N GLU A 347 -3.43 7.88 -36.80
CA GLU A 347 -4.28 8.77 -36.03
C GLU A 347 -4.78 8.04 -34.78
N VAL A 348 -4.81 8.70 -33.61
CA VAL A 348 -5.25 8.09 -32.35
C VAL A 348 -6.64 7.48 -32.50
N GLY A 349 -6.68 6.15 -32.59
CA GLY A 349 -7.90 5.39 -32.80
C GLY A 349 -7.83 4.00 -32.20
N PHE A 350 -7.08 3.81 -31.11
CA PHE A 350 -6.94 2.48 -30.54
C PHE A 350 -8.27 1.94 -30.04
N TYR A 351 -8.45 0.64 -30.23
CA TYR A 351 -9.69 -0.04 -29.91
C TYR A 351 -9.74 -0.39 -28.42
N PHE A 352 -10.13 0.59 -27.61
CA PHE A 352 -10.41 0.36 -26.20
C PHE A 352 -11.57 -0.63 -26.03
N ASN A 353 -11.35 -1.69 -25.25
CA ASN A 353 -12.44 -2.59 -24.87
C ASN A 353 -13.27 -1.94 -23.77
N LYS A 354 -14.43 -1.41 -24.14
CA LYS A 354 -15.38 -0.77 -23.19
C LYS A 354 -15.89 -1.71 -22.09
N ASN A 355 -15.66 -3.02 -22.20
CA ASN A 355 -16.12 -4.01 -21.22
C ASN A 355 -15.10 -4.30 -20.11
N THR A 356 -13.86 -3.80 -20.19
CA THR A 356 -12.89 -3.99 -19.11
C THR A 356 -12.90 -2.81 -18.16
N THR A 357 -12.97 -3.12 -16.86
CA THR A 357 -12.89 -2.10 -15.81
C THR A 357 -11.49 -1.54 -15.70
N THR A 358 -10.46 -2.33 -15.97
CA THR A 358 -9.04 -1.96 -15.87
C THR A 358 -8.35 -2.19 -17.21
N PHE A 359 -7.59 -1.20 -17.68
CA PHE A 359 -6.84 -1.28 -18.92
C PHE A 359 -5.45 -0.67 -18.78
N GLN A 360 -4.43 -1.29 -19.37
CA GLN A 360 -3.09 -0.74 -19.45
C GLN A 360 -2.69 -0.52 -20.90
N LEU A 361 -2.24 0.68 -21.20
CA LEU A 361 -1.68 1.06 -22.49
C LEU A 361 -0.31 1.68 -22.26
N SER A 362 0.73 1.14 -22.88
CA SER A 362 2.04 1.77 -22.92
C SER A 362 2.42 2.03 -24.37
N LEU A 363 2.77 3.27 -24.68
CA LEU A 363 3.33 3.68 -25.95
C LEU A 363 4.66 4.37 -25.68
N GLU A 364 5.75 3.82 -26.19
CA GLU A 364 7.10 4.34 -26.03
C GLU A 364 7.85 4.42 -27.37
N GLY A 365 8.60 5.50 -27.62
CA GLY A 365 9.48 5.64 -28.79
C GLY A 365 8.78 5.75 -30.17
N MET A 366 7.53 6.21 -30.24
CA MET A 366 6.72 6.36 -31.48
C MET A 366 6.32 7.81 -31.84
N ASP A 367 7.13 8.51 -32.63
CA ASP A 367 6.84 9.91 -33.04
C ASP A 367 5.64 10.07 -34.00
N GLY A 368 5.29 9.01 -34.73
CA GLY A 368 4.31 9.07 -35.83
C GLY A 368 2.84 8.97 -35.42
N ILE A 369 2.52 8.72 -34.16
CA ILE A 369 1.15 8.66 -33.66
C ILE A 369 0.66 10.09 -33.34
N THR A 370 -0.43 10.51 -33.97
CA THR A 370 -0.96 11.90 -33.90
C THR A 370 -2.48 11.92 -33.73
N GLY A 371 -3.07 13.06 -33.37
CA GLY A 371 -4.53 13.23 -33.21
C GLY A 371 -4.98 13.40 -31.76
N VAL A 372 -6.29 13.30 -31.51
CA VAL A 372 -6.91 13.54 -30.19
C VAL A 372 -7.37 12.23 -29.57
N LEU A 373 -7.00 11.96 -28.31
CA LEU A 373 -7.41 10.76 -27.59
C LEU A 373 -8.95 10.74 -27.39
N PRO A 374 -9.67 9.67 -27.77
CA PRO A 374 -11.14 9.63 -27.70
C PRO A 374 -11.70 9.69 -26.27
N GLU A 375 -12.91 10.25 -26.10
CA GLU A 375 -13.64 10.25 -24.81
C GLU A 375 -13.93 8.85 -24.24
N ASP A 376 -13.92 7.82 -25.08
CA ASP A 376 -14.14 6.43 -24.65
C ASP A 376 -13.11 5.95 -23.60
N TYR A 377 -11.94 6.60 -23.53
CA TYR A 377 -10.93 6.35 -22.50
C TYR A 377 -11.34 6.82 -21.10
N CYS A 378 -12.38 7.66 -21.02
CA CYS A 378 -12.96 8.11 -19.75
C CYS A 378 -13.88 7.08 -19.10
N VAL A 379 -14.22 5.99 -19.80
CA VAL A 379 -15.02 4.88 -19.25
C VAL A 379 -14.14 3.91 -18.45
N ALA A 380 -12.81 4.01 -18.60
CA ALA A 380 -11.83 3.19 -17.89
C ALA A 380 -11.83 3.53 -16.38
N SER A 381 -11.71 2.53 -15.48
CA SER A 381 -11.64 2.81 -14.04
C SER A 381 -10.37 3.57 -13.69
N ALA A 382 -10.34 4.15 -12.48
CA ALA A 382 -9.15 4.78 -11.90
C ALA A 382 -7.92 3.85 -11.80
N ASP A 383 -8.09 2.54 -11.97
CA ASP A 383 -6.99 1.55 -11.99
C ASP A 383 -6.37 1.38 -13.38
N SER A 384 -6.84 2.14 -14.38
CA SER A 384 -6.30 2.10 -15.74
C SER A 384 -5.03 2.95 -15.83
N ILE A 385 -4.01 2.41 -16.49
CA ILE A 385 -2.67 3.00 -16.57
C ILE A 385 -2.37 3.30 -18.03
N PHE A 386 -2.05 4.57 -18.32
CA PHE A 386 -1.63 5.00 -19.64
C PHE A 386 -0.20 5.55 -19.53
N SER A 387 0.75 4.96 -20.26
CA SER A 387 2.15 5.37 -20.30
C SER A 387 2.50 5.84 -21.70
N PHE A 388 3.09 7.03 -21.80
CA PHE A 388 3.41 7.69 -23.06
C PHE A 388 4.82 8.27 -22.93
N ASP A 389 5.86 7.48 -23.22
CA ASP A 389 7.26 7.92 -23.10
C ASP A 389 7.88 8.19 -24.48
N ASN A 390 8.61 9.30 -24.61
CA ASN A 390 9.23 9.76 -25.87
C ASN A 390 8.31 9.69 -27.12
N SER A 391 6.99 9.74 -26.88
CA SER A 391 5.88 9.57 -27.82
C SER A 391 4.57 9.48 -27.03
N PRO A 392 3.40 9.63 -27.64
CA PRO A 392 3.11 10.12 -28.99
C PRO A 392 2.77 11.62 -29.05
N ASN A 393 2.68 12.18 -30.27
CA ASN A 393 2.37 13.59 -30.54
C ASN A 393 0.87 13.87 -30.48
N PHE A 394 0.24 13.61 -29.34
CA PHE A 394 -1.19 13.88 -29.19
C PHE A 394 -1.51 15.38 -29.28
N GLU A 395 -2.50 15.72 -30.11
CA GLU A 395 -3.05 17.06 -30.26
C GLU A 395 -4.03 17.42 -29.13
N GLY A 396 -4.53 16.42 -28.39
CA GLY A 396 -5.45 16.61 -27.27
C GLY A 396 -5.80 15.32 -26.52
N TYR A 397 -6.34 15.47 -25.30
CA TYR A 397 -6.78 14.40 -24.41
C TYR A 397 -8.21 14.68 -23.90
N PRO A 398 -9.01 13.67 -23.53
CA PRO A 398 -10.35 13.89 -23.03
C PRO A 398 -10.34 14.34 -21.55
N ASP A 399 -11.43 14.97 -21.12
CA ASP A 399 -11.55 15.69 -19.82
C ASP A 399 -11.37 14.82 -18.55
N CYS A 400 -11.35 13.49 -18.68
CA CYS A 400 -11.07 12.58 -17.57
C CYS A 400 -9.58 12.44 -17.22
N PHE A 401 -8.67 12.90 -18.09
CA PHE A 401 -7.25 12.99 -17.77
C PHE A 401 -6.98 14.33 -17.09
N LYS A 402 -6.44 14.30 -15.87
CA LYS A 402 -6.27 15.50 -15.03
C LYS A 402 -4.80 15.80 -14.76
N CYS A 403 -4.50 17.09 -14.60
CA CYS A 403 -3.15 17.60 -14.83
C CYS A 403 -2.54 18.15 -13.56
N TYR A 404 -2.03 17.26 -12.70
CA TYR A 404 -1.35 17.63 -11.47
C TYR A 404 -0.33 16.58 -11.11
N SER A 405 0.91 16.99 -10.81
CA SER A 405 1.84 16.14 -10.07
C SER A 405 1.93 16.68 -8.64
N SER A 406 1.75 15.80 -7.65
CA SER A 406 2.21 16.01 -6.26
C SER A 406 1.52 17.05 -5.36
N LEU A 407 1.15 16.62 -4.16
CA LEU A 407 0.83 17.47 -3.00
C LEU A 407 1.89 17.25 -1.91
N ILE A 408 3.07 17.86 -2.02
CA ILE A 408 4.12 17.68 -0.98
C ILE A 408 4.53 18.98 -0.26
N SER A 409 4.20 20.20 -0.75
CA SER A 409 4.53 21.40 0.05
C SER A 409 3.68 22.63 -0.26
N THR A 410 3.82 23.65 0.60
CA THR A 410 3.20 24.98 0.53
C THR A 410 3.50 25.77 -0.75
N THR A 411 4.36 25.25 -1.62
CA THR A 411 4.62 25.70 -2.98
C THR A 411 4.35 24.54 -3.92
N MET A 412 3.28 24.65 -4.70
CA MET A 412 3.00 23.74 -5.81
C MET A 412 3.91 24.14 -6.99
N GLU A 413 4.97 23.39 -7.20
CA GLU A 413 5.78 23.51 -8.43
C GLU A 413 5.28 22.46 -9.42
N LEU A 414 4.58 22.93 -10.45
CA LEU A 414 4.37 22.18 -11.67
C LEU A 414 5.59 22.42 -12.55
N TYR A 415 6.45 21.41 -12.68
CA TYR A 415 7.36 21.31 -13.81
C TYR A 415 6.73 20.33 -14.81
N PRO A 416 5.85 20.76 -15.74
CA PRO A 416 5.99 20.21 -17.07
C PRO A 416 7.28 20.84 -17.58
N THR A 417 8.40 20.11 -17.59
CA THR A 417 9.51 20.53 -18.44
C THR A 417 8.92 20.64 -19.85
N PRO A 418 8.82 21.86 -20.41
CA PRO A 418 8.33 22.03 -21.76
C PRO A 418 9.49 21.62 -22.65
N ASP A 419 9.54 20.37 -23.08
CA ASP A 419 10.36 20.06 -24.26
C ASP A 419 9.96 18.82 -25.06
N THR A 420 8.85 18.14 -24.73
CA THR A 420 8.27 17.17 -25.65
C THR A 420 6.74 17.31 -25.73
N THR A 421 6.30 17.85 -26.88
CA THR A 421 5.10 17.48 -27.63
C THR A 421 3.69 17.80 -27.06
N GLY A 422 3.10 18.90 -27.55
CA GLY A 422 1.65 19.04 -27.81
C GLY A 422 0.66 19.16 -26.64
N PHE A 423 0.98 18.69 -25.44
CA PHE A 423 0.05 18.65 -24.31
C PHE A 423 -0.06 20.00 -23.59
N THR A 424 -1.11 20.76 -23.87
CA THR A 424 -1.45 21.95 -23.07
C THR A 424 -2.66 21.65 -22.18
N CYS A 425 -2.43 21.07 -21.02
CA CYS A 425 -3.49 20.94 -20.04
C CYS A 425 -3.60 22.18 -19.15
N VAL A 426 -4.66 22.96 -19.38
CA VAL A 426 -4.95 24.17 -18.60
C VAL A 426 -6.07 23.85 -17.60
N PRO A 427 -5.76 23.65 -16.31
CA PRO A 427 -6.77 23.69 -15.27
C PRO A 427 -7.53 25.01 -15.28
N THR A 428 -8.84 24.94 -15.07
CA THR A 428 -9.70 26.11 -14.88
C THR A 428 -10.27 26.11 -13.47
N ILE A 429 -10.39 27.30 -12.88
CA ILE A 429 -10.95 27.47 -11.53
C ILE A 429 -12.30 28.16 -11.69
N GLU A 430 -13.35 27.50 -11.22
CA GLU A 430 -14.71 28.03 -11.21
C GLU A 430 -15.03 28.67 -9.85
N SER A 431 -14.59 28.08 -8.73
CA SER A 431 -14.77 28.67 -7.41
C SER A 431 -13.72 28.20 -6.40
N VAL A 432 -13.51 29.02 -5.36
CA VAL A 432 -12.71 28.66 -4.18
C VAL A 432 -13.55 28.96 -2.95
N THR A 433 -13.80 27.96 -2.13
CA THR A 433 -14.57 28.12 -0.89
C THR A 433 -13.74 27.65 0.31
N SER A 434 -13.81 28.40 1.42
CA SER A 434 -13.23 27.98 2.69
C SER A 434 -14.35 27.80 3.69
N VAL A 435 -14.47 26.61 4.29
CA VAL A 435 -15.56 26.27 5.21
C VAL A 435 -14.98 25.71 6.51
N GLY A 436 -15.25 26.36 7.64
CA GLY A 436 -15.15 25.75 8.97
C GLY A 436 -14.22 26.41 10.00
N PHE A 437 -14.17 25.80 11.19
CA PHE A 437 -13.27 26.13 12.31
C PHE A 437 -11.81 25.70 12.07
N GLN A 438 -11.59 24.86 11.06
CA GLN A 438 -10.28 24.57 10.45
C GLN A 438 -10.40 25.02 8.99
N PRO A 439 -9.43 25.77 8.41
CA PRO A 439 -9.57 26.26 7.04
C PRO A 439 -9.50 25.09 6.06
N THR A 440 -10.62 24.47 5.73
CA THR A 440 -10.67 23.53 4.62
C THR A 440 -10.91 24.34 3.35
N VAL A 441 -9.90 24.40 2.47
CA VAL A 441 -10.02 25.08 1.17
C VAL A 441 -10.55 24.06 0.17
N THR A 442 -11.62 24.41 -0.52
CA THR A 442 -12.21 23.62 -1.58
C THR A 442 -12.09 24.41 -2.88
N VAL A 443 -11.38 23.86 -3.87
CA VAL A 443 -11.25 24.46 -5.20
C VAL A 443 -12.11 23.65 -6.16
N THR A 444 -13.05 24.30 -6.84
CA THR A 444 -13.85 23.70 -7.90
C THR A 444 -13.47 24.24 -9.26
N GLY A 445 -13.58 23.41 -10.29
CA GLY A 445 -13.20 23.77 -11.64
C GLY A 445 -12.93 22.55 -12.53
N LYS A 446 -12.42 22.78 -13.75
CA LYS A 446 -12.17 21.70 -14.73
C LYS A 446 -10.71 21.31 -14.78
N ASN A 447 -10.46 20.04 -15.17
CA ASN A 447 -9.14 19.41 -15.26
C ASN A 447 -8.40 19.31 -13.92
N LEU A 448 -9.12 19.38 -12.79
CA LEU A 448 -8.61 19.34 -11.40
C LEU A 448 -8.44 17.90 -10.87
N GLY A 449 -7.21 17.43 -10.56
CA GLY A 449 -6.95 16.05 -10.09
C GLY A 449 -5.68 15.84 -9.28
N TYR A 450 -5.38 14.59 -8.89
CA TYR A 450 -4.13 14.17 -8.25
C TYR A 450 -3.38 13.16 -9.12
N GLY A 451 -2.28 13.55 -9.75
CA GLY A 451 -1.32 12.60 -10.31
C GLY A 451 -0.23 12.27 -9.29
N SER A 452 0.25 11.03 -9.33
CA SER A 452 1.40 10.59 -8.54
C SER A 452 2.66 11.33 -8.97
N THR A 453 3.51 11.65 -7.99
CA THR A 453 4.88 12.13 -8.25
C THR A 453 5.64 11.08 -9.03
N PHE A 454 6.02 11.40 -10.26
CA PHE A 454 7.15 10.73 -10.88
C PHE A 454 8.09 11.77 -11.49
N TYR A 455 9.28 11.89 -10.92
CA TYR A 455 10.32 12.80 -11.40
C TYR A 455 11.01 12.27 -12.68
N SER A 456 10.59 11.11 -13.20
CA SER A 456 11.26 10.40 -14.30
C SER A 456 10.34 9.46 -15.09
N ASP A 457 9.02 9.58 -14.96
CA ASP A 457 8.09 8.58 -15.49
C ASP A 457 6.87 9.30 -16.07
N SER A 458 6.65 9.18 -17.38
CA SER A 458 5.64 9.91 -18.16
C SER A 458 4.23 9.31 -18.05
N ARG A 459 3.97 8.45 -17.06
CA ARG A 459 2.66 7.84 -16.84
C ARG A 459 1.57 8.87 -16.56
N ILE A 460 0.51 8.82 -17.36
CA ILE A 460 -0.76 9.52 -17.14
C ILE A 460 -1.77 8.52 -16.56
N SER A 461 -2.19 8.73 -15.32
CA SER A 461 -3.24 7.90 -14.69
C SER A 461 -4.61 8.56 -14.87
N VAL A 462 -5.66 7.76 -15.05
CA VAL A 462 -7.05 8.25 -14.99
C VAL A 462 -7.36 8.61 -13.55
N ILE A 463 -7.69 9.87 -13.32
CA ILE A 463 -8.00 10.36 -11.97
C ILE A 463 -9.51 10.50 -11.89
N GLU A 464 -10.09 10.02 -10.78
CA GLU A 464 -11.52 10.17 -10.48
C GLU A 464 -11.99 11.60 -10.78
N ILE A 465 -13.12 11.74 -11.50
CA ILE A 465 -13.70 13.02 -11.95
C ILE A 465 -14.31 13.76 -10.74
N ASN A 466 -13.50 14.09 -9.74
CA ASN A 466 -13.87 15.01 -8.70
C ASN A 466 -13.49 16.41 -9.19
N ASN A 467 -14.47 17.19 -9.64
CA ASN A 467 -14.36 18.61 -9.98
C ASN A 467 -14.08 19.49 -8.74
N ILE A 468 -13.50 18.90 -7.70
CA ILE A 468 -13.39 19.40 -6.33
C ILE A 468 -12.09 18.88 -5.74
N ILE A 469 -11.15 19.78 -5.42
CA ILE A 469 -9.95 19.46 -4.63
C ILE A 469 -10.13 20.07 -3.24
N THR A 470 -9.95 19.26 -2.20
CA THR A 470 -10.11 19.68 -0.80
C THR A 470 -8.76 19.64 -0.08
N PHE A 471 -8.35 20.76 0.52
CA PHE A 471 -7.10 20.88 1.29
C PHE A 471 -7.41 21.03 2.78
N ASN A 472 -6.69 20.29 3.62
CA ASN A 472 -6.74 20.48 5.08
C ASN A 472 -5.54 21.33 5.54
N THR A 473 -5.80 22.53 6.07
CA THR A 473 -4.75 23.50 6.43
C THR A 473 -4.29 23.39 7.88
N THR A 474 -4.47 22.24 8.56
CA THR A 474 -4.17 22.02 9.98
C THR A 474 -2.73 22.35 10.45
N GLY A 475 -1.82 22.79 9.58
CA GLY A 475 -0.47 23.28 9.91
C GLY A 475 -0.18 24.76 9.60
N LEU A 476 -1.14 25.55 9.07
CA LEU A 476 -0.91 26.92 8.55
C LEU A 476 -1.23 28.03 9.58
N SER A 477 -1.17 27.73 10.87
CA SER A 477 -1.80 28.50 11.95
C SER A 477 -1.24 29.91 12.24
N THR A 478 -0.30 30.44 11.45
CA THR A 478 0.32 31.75 11.75
C THR A 478 0.70 32.61 10.54
N VAL A 479 0.52 32.15 9.31
CA VAL A 479 0.92 32.93 8.12
C VAL A 479 -0.29 33.10 7.21
N PRO A 480 -0.64 34.33 6.80
CA PRO A 480 -1.60 34.54 5.72
C PRO A 480 -1.15 33.71 4.52
N VAL A 481 -1.96 32.74 4.10
CA VAL A 481 -1.74 32.09 2.79
C VAL A 481 -2.17 33.11 1.75
N GLU A 482 -1.27 34.05 1.46
CA GLU A 482 -1.57 35.18 0.59
C GLU A 482 -1.65 34.75 -0.88
N ASN A 483 -1.06 33.60 -1.24
CA ASN A 483 -1.08 33.10 -2.61
C ASN A 483 -1.18 31.57 -2.63
N ILE A 484 -2.27 31.05 -3.23
CA ILE A 484 -2.23 29.73 -3.87
C ILE A 484 -1.99 30.02 -5.35
N THR A 485 -0.82 29.64 -5.85
CA THR A 485 -0.48 29.81 -7.27
C THR A 485 -0.80 28.51 -8.00
N LEU A 486 -1.78 28.54 -8.89
CA LEU A 486 -2.09 27.43 -9.80
C LEU A 486 -1.44 27.73 -11.15
N ALA A 487 -0.59 26.81 -11.62
CA ALA A 487 0.46 27.15 -12.58
C ALA A 487 0.00 27.42 -14.02
N SER A 488 -1.22 27.06 -14.42
CA SER A 488 -1.54 27.11 -15.86
C SER A 488 -1.78 28.50 -16.43
N ASN A 489 -1.83 29.55 -15.60
CA ASN A 489 -2.08 30.93 -16.06
C ASN A 489 -1.46 32.03 -15.19
N ASN A 490 -0.56 31.71 -14.24
CA ASN A 490 -0.23 32.65 -13.15
C ASN A 490 -1.50 33.26 -12.54
N VAL A 491 -2.55 32.44 -12.37
CA VAL A 491 -3.66 32.86 -11.50
C VAL A 491 -3.12 32.73 -10.08
N THR A 492 -2.40 33.76 -9.66
CA THR A 492 -2.28 34.08 -8.26
C THR A 492 -3.69 34.32 -7.79
N LEU A 493 -4.24 33.36 -7.04
CA LEU A 493 -5.40 33.61 -6.20
C LEU A 493 -4.95 34.55 -5.07
N SER A 494 -4.71 35.80 -5.45
CA SER A 494 -4.44 36.89 -4.53
C SER A 494 -5.77 37.35 -3.96
N GLY A 495 -5.86 37.40 -2.63
CA GLY A 495 -7.10 37.79 -1.96
C GLY A 495 -8.13 36.67 -1.85
N ILE A 496 -7.71 35.44 -1.52
CA ILE A 496 -8.68 34.50 -0.92
C ILE A 496 -9.25 35.19 0.33
N THR A 497 -10.56 35.38 0.35
CA THR A 497 -11.24 36.24 1.32
C THR A 497 -11.69 35.41 2.51
N TRP A 498 -10.78 35.19 3.46
CA TRP A 498 -11.06 34.38 4.63
C TRP A 498 -11.88 35.17 5.67
N VAL A 499 -12.82 34.49 6.31
CA VAL A 499 -13.35 34.89 7.62
C VAL A 499 -13.25 33.68 8.53
N SER A 500 -12.38 33.75 9.53
CA SER A 500 -12.20 32.67 10.49
C SER A 500 -12.30 33.17 11.93
N LEU A 501 -12.92 32.34 12.76
CA LEU A 501 -12.91 32.44 14.22
C LEU A 501 -12.07 31.29 14.77
N ASN A 502 -11.04 31.60 15.54
CA ASN A 502 -10.13 30.61 16.10
C ASN A 502 -10.81 29.65 17.11
N SER A 503 -11.92 30.08 17.72
CA SER A 503 -12.63 29.31 18.75
C SER A 503 -14.04 29.85 18.99
N MET A 504 -14.94 28.99 19.48
CA MET A 504 -16.25 29.37 20.02
C MET A 504 -16.16 30.30 21.23
N SER A 505 -15.10 30.18 22.05
CA SER A 505 -14.85 31.04 23.22
C SER A 505 -14.68 32.52 22.87
N ASN A 506 -14.51 32.83 21.59
CA ASN A 506 -14.26 34.17 21.11
C ASN A 506 -15.53 34.95 20.79
N ILE A 507 -16.70 34.30 20.91
CA ILE A 507 -18.02 34.92 20.78
C ILE A 507 -18.56 35.17 22.19
N SER A 508 -18.87 36.42 22.50
CA SER A 508 -19.55 36.81 23.73
C SER A 508 -20.89 37.45 23.38
N ILE A 509 -21.98 36.92 23.94
CA ILE A 509 -23.31 37.48 23.82
C ILE A 509 -23.68 38.07 25.18
N LYS A 510 -24.13 39.32 25.20
CA LYS A 510 -24.60 40.02 26.39
C LYS A 510 -25.94 40.67 26.12
N GLN A 511 -26.77 40.79 27.15
CA GLN A 511 -27.97 41.60 27.11
C GLN A 511 -27.68 42.95 27.79
N LEU A 512 -28.03 44.06 27.15
CA LEU A 512 -27.95 45.43 27.64
C LEU A 512 -29.33 45.89 28.16
N PRO A 513 -29.44 46.94 29.00
CA PRO A 513 -30.73 47.47 29.44
C PRO A 513 -31.68 47.84 28.27
N ILE A 514 -33.00 47.88 28.54
CA ILE A 514 -34.05 48.30 27.59
C ILE A 514 -34.18 47.34 26.38
N GLY A 515 -33.94 46.05 26.60
CA GLY A 515 -34.18 45.01 25.59
C GLY A 515 -33.25 44.99 24.38
N ARG A 516 -32.03 45.55 24.52
CA ARG A 516 -30.98 45.46 23.50
C ARG A 516 -30.00 44.33 23.78
N SER A 517 -29.53 43.64 22.75
CA SER A 517 -28.48 42.63 22.88
C SER A 517 -27.19 43.10 22.22
N LYS A 518 -26.05 42.62 22.74
CA LYS A 518 -24.71 42.93 22.24
C LYS A 518 -23.94 41.64 21.97
N VAL A 519 -23.47 41.48 20.75
CA VAL A 519 -22.59 40.37 20.35
C VAL A 519 -21.20 40.91 20.11
N ILE A 520 -20.21 40.32 20.76
CA ILE A 520 -18.80 40.66 20.64
C ILE A 520 -18.06 39.46 20.05
N LEU A 521 -17.42 39.68 18.91
CA LEU A 521 -16.50 38.75 18.28
C LEU A 521 -15.08 39.23 18.55
N SER A 522 -14.27 38.39 19.19
CA SER A 522 -12.86 38.67 19.48
C SER A 522 -11.94 37.82 18.62
N GLN A 523 -10.77 38.35 18.26
CA GLN A 523 -9.79 37.64 17.41
C GLN A 523 -10.40 37.15 16.08
N LEU A 524 -11.28 37.96 15.47
CA LEU A 524 -11.76 37.67 14.13
C LEU A 524 -10.61 37.94 13.15
N THR A 525 -10.24 36.94 12.36
CA THR A 525 -9.31 37.12 11.24
C THR A 525 -10.12 37.31 9.97
N TYR A 526 -9.98 38.48 9.34
CA TYR A 526 -10.65 38.85 8.10
C TYR A 526 -9.81 39.86 7.30
N ASP A 527 -10.09 40.01 6.00
CA ASP A 527 -9.49 41.07 5.17
C ASP A 527 -10.16 42.42 5.48
N PRO A 528 -9.43 43.40 6.07
CA PRO A 528 -10.01 44.70 6.46
C PRO A 528 -10.47 45.55 5.28
N ARG A 529 -10.12 45.20 4.03
CA ARG A 529 -10.55 45.91 2.82
C ARG A 529 -11.97 45.53 2.39
N LEU A 530 -12.57 44.49 2.98
CA LEU A 530 -13.90 44.00 2.63
C LEU A 530 -14.92 44.32 3.73
N PRO A 531 -16.15 44.70 3.37
CA PRO A 531 -17.20 44.92 4.35
C PRO A 531 -17.58 43.61 5.03
N VAL A 532 -17.53 43.58 6.36
CA VAL A 532 -18.00 42.45 7.16
C VAL A 532 -19.41 42.74 7.65
N THR A 533 -20.35 41.88 7.27
CA THR A 533 -21.72 41.88 7.79
C THR A 533 -21.86 40.75 8.79
N VAL A 534 -22.40 41.05 9.97
CA VAL A 534 -22.73 40.02 10.96
C VAL A 534 -24.22 40.01 11.15
N THR A 535 -24.77 38.82 11.08
CA THR A 535 -26.18 38.54 11.31
C THR A 535 -26.28 37.72 12.58
N PHE A 536 -27.14 38.14 13.49
CA PHE A 536 -27.38 37.44 14.75
C PHE A 536 -28.85 37.07 14.81
N ASN A 537 -29.13 35.77 14.86
CA ASN A 537 -30.47 35.20 14.76
C ASN A 537 -31.30 35.80 13.61
N ASN A 538 -30.69 35.91 12.42
CA ASN A 538 -31.25 36.53 11.20
C ASN A 538 -31.51 38.04 11.24
N VAL A 539 -31.06 38.75 12.28
CA VAL A 539 -31.07 40.22 12.31
C VAL A 539 -29.72 40.73 11.83
N ASN A 540 -29.73 41.61 10.82
CA ASN A 540 -28.51 42.15 10.22
C ASN A 540 -27.93 43.28 11.08
N SER A 541 -26.60 43.32 11.20
CA SER A 541 -25.86 44.47 11.69
C SER A 541 -24.64 44.73 10.82
N THR A 542 -24.36 46.01 10.61
CA THR A 542 -23.20 46.49 9.86
C THR A 542 -22.32 47.29 10.79
N SER A 543 -21.04 46.93 10.91
CA SER A 543 -20.06 47.74 11.64
C SER A 543 -18.75 47.84 10.86
N ASN A 544 -18.05 48.96 11.02
CA ASN A 544 -16.65 49.09 10.63
C ASN A 544 -15.78 48.81 11.87
N SER A 545 -14.80 47.90 11.77
CA SER A 545 -13.82 47.63 12.83
C SER A 545 -12.42 47.95 12.35
N THR A 546 -11.56 48.33 13.29
CA THR A 546 -10.15 48.64 13.02
C THR A 546 -9.17 47.63 13.63
N ASP A 547 -9.58 46.67 14.48
CA ASP A 547 -8.60 45.91 15.30
C ASP A 547 -8.99 44.44 15.61
N GLY A 548 -9.66 43.72 14.69
CA GLY A 548 -9.97 42.28 14.87
C GLY A 548 -10.94 41.95 16.02
N LYS A 549 -11.49 42.98 16.66
CA LYS A 549 -12.64 42.92 17.58
C LYS A 549 -13.82 43.63 16.93
N LEU A 550 -14.96 42.97 16.92
CA LEU A 550 -16.21 43.49 16.38
C LEU A 550 -17.29 43.38 17.44
N GLY A 551 -17.99 44.49 17.71
CA GLY A 551 -19.12 44.54 18.62
C GLY A 551 -20.35 45.03 17.87
N PHE A 552 -21.46 44.29 17.99
CA PHE A 552 -22.72 44.60 17.34
C PHE A 552 -23.82 44.69 18.39
N GLU A 553 -24.66 45.71 18.28
CA GLU A 553 -25.85 45.86 19.12
C GLU A 553 -27.11 45.61 18.27
N PHE A 554 -28.09 44.92 18.85
CA PHE A 554 -29.33 44.53 18.20
C PHE A 554 -30.51 44.91 19.08
N ASP A 555 -31.57 45.46 18.48
CA ASP A 555 -32.80 45.86 19.16
C ASP A 555 -33.77 44.67 19.33
N PHE A 556 -33.33 43.61 20.01
CA PHE A 556 -34.21 42.52 20.43
C PHE A 556 -33.72 41.82 21.71
N LEU A 557 -34.69 41.26 22.44
CA LEU A 557 -34.52 40.57 23.71
C LEU A 557 -33.96 39.16 23.53
N LEU A 558 -32.94 38.82 24.32
CA LEU A 558 -32.46 37.46 24.46
C LEU A 558 -33.30 36.73 25.52
N GLU A 559 -33.84 35.59 25.14
CA GLU A 559 -34.45 34.59 26.02
C GLU A 559 -33.36 33.75 26.71
N ASN A 560 -33.56 33.51 28.01
CA ASN A 560 -32.68 32.69 28.84
C ASN A 560 -32.72 31.22 28.41
N SER A 561 -31.58 30.53 28.41
CA SER A 561 -31.43 29.12 27.99
C SER A 561 -31.72 28.85 26.50
N THR A 562 -31.79 29.90 25.68
CA THR A 562 -31.93 29.79 24.22
C THR A 562 -30.57 29.74 23.54
N ASN A 563 -30.51 28.97 22.45
CA ASN A 563 -29.35 28.86 21.58
C ASN A 563 -29.47 29.84 20.42
N TYR A 564 -28.45 30.68 20.22
CA TYR A 564 -28.44 31.66 19.14
C TYR A 564 -27.49 31.27 18.02
N SER A 565 -27.74 31.83 16.83
CA SER A 565 -26.86 31.68 15.67
C SER A 565 -26.21 33.01 15.30
N VAL A 566 -24.91 33.00 15.04
CA VAL A 566 -24.17 34.12 14.45
C VAL A 566 -23.73 33.70 13.06
N LYS A 567 -24.08 34.48 12.03
CA LYS A 567 -23.55 34.32 10.68
C LYS A 567 -22.74 35.55 10.26
N ILE A 568 -21.51 35.32 9.84
CA ILE A 568 -20.55 36.36 9.44
C ILE A 568 -20.34 36.26 7.93
N ILE A 569 -20.37 37.39 7.24
CA ILE A 569 -20.35 37.48 5.77
C ILE A 569 -19.33 38.56 5.37
N ASN A 570 -18.44 38.32 4.40
CA ASN A 570 -17.49 39.32 3.87
C ASN A 570 -17.69 39.63 2.38
N GLY A 571 -18.93 39.50 1.89
CA GLY A 571 -19.31 39.72 0.49
C GLY A 571 -19.11 38.51 -0.43
N ILE A 572 -18.17 37.61 -0.13
CA ILE A 572 -17.84 36.43 -0.97
C ILE A 572 -17.99 35.11 -0.20
N SER A 573 -17.71 35.11 1.10
CA SER A 573 -17.84 33.94 1.97
C SER A 573 -18.82 34.20 3.10
N SER A 574 -19.42 33.13 3.64
CA SER A 574 -20.21 33.21 4.87
C SER A 574 -19.93 32.04 5.80
N ASN A 575 -19.79 32.31 7.08
CA ASN A 575 -19.66 31.29 8.12
C ASN A 575 -20.82 31.42 9.10
N THR A 576 -21.53 30.32 9.36
CA THR A 576 -22.67 30.28 10.29
C THR A 576 -22.33 29.41 11.48
N ILE A 577 -22.38 30.01 12.66
CA ILE A 577 -22.14 29.36 13.94
C ILE A 577 -23.47 29.23 14.65
N ASN A 578 -23.89 27.99 14.83
CA ASN A 578 -25.14 27.65 15.50
C ASN A 578 -24.87 27.26 16.96
N HIS A 579 -25.94 27.25 17.76
CA HIS A 579 -25.91 26.75 19.14
C HIS A 579 -24.98 27.52 20.09
N ILE A 580 -24.95 28.85 20.00
CA ILE A 580 -24.26 29.68 20.98
C ILE A 580 -25.17 29.81 22.21
N PRO A 581 -24.81 29.22 23.36
CA PRO A 581 -25.66 29.26 24.55
C PRO A 581 -25.65 30.67 25.15
N PHE A 582 -26.82 31.13 25.61
CA PHE A 582 -26.95 32.36 26.37
C PHE A 582 -27.65 32.10 27.71
N THR A 583 -27.15 32.72 28.77
CA THR A 583 -27.75 32.71 30.10
C THR A 583 -27.91 34.14 30.58
N LEU A 584 -29.13 34.51 30.98
CA LEU A 584 -29.42 35.85 31.49
C LEU A 584 -28.75 36.05 32.86
N GLU A 585 -28.04 37.16 33.04
CA GLU A 585 -27.30 37.44 34.27
C GLU A 585 -28.16 38.07 35.39
N TYR A 586 -29.24 38.80 35.06
CA TYR A 586 -30.20 39.43 36.00
C TYR A 586 -31.56 39.73 35.31
N PRO A 587 -32.68 39.92 36.04
CA PRO A 587 -32.83 39.82 37.49
C PRO A 587 -32.91 38.35 37.97
N ILE A 588 -32.26 38.05 39.09
CA ILE A 588 -32.32 36.77 39.79
C ILE A 588 -32.79 37.06 41.22
N VAL A 589 -33.75 36.29 41.71
CA VAL A 589 -34.20 36.34 43.11
C VAL A 589 -33.82 35.03 43.79
N ASP A 590 -33.00 35.12 44.83
CA ASP A 590 -32.56 33.96 45.60
C ASP A 590 -33.52 33.69 46.77
N THR A 591 -34.00 34.74 47.44
CA THR A 591 -34.86 34.63 48.62
C THR A 591 -35.94 35.70 48.66
N ILE A 592 -37.07 35.34 49.29
CA ILE A 592 -38.18 36.24 49.59
C ILE A 592 -38.45 36.16 51.10
N SER A 593 -38.45 37.30 51.78
CA SER A 593 -38.66 37.38 53.23
C SER A 593 -39.57 38.55 53.60
N TRP A 594 -40.20 38.48 54.77
CA TRP A 594 -40.92 39.61 55.34
C TRP A 594 -39.99 40.54 56.14
N THR A 595 -40.26 41.83 56.11
CA THR A 595 -39.66 42.79 57.05
C THR A 595 -40.45 42.84 58.36
N ILE A 596 -39.83 43.43 59.39
CA ILE A 596 -40.40 43.57 60.74
C ILE A 596 -41.78 44.25 60.62
N ASN A 597 -42.84 43.58 61.10
CA ASN A 597 -44.27 43.94 61.04
C ASN A 597 -45.08 43.39 59.84
N GLY A 598 -44.53 42.53 58.98
CA GLY A 598 -45.32 41.76 58.00
C GLY A 598 -46.03 42.62 56.94
N LYS A 599 -45.53 43.84 56.71
CA LYS A 599 -46.09 44.81 55.77
C LYS A 599 -45.30 44.92 54.46
N TYR A 600 -43.98 44.70 54.49
CA TYR A 600 -43.15 44.75 53.30
C TYR A 600 -42.48 43.42 53.01
N ILE A 601 -42.38 43.11 51.73
CA ILE A 601 -41.70 41.93 51.19
C ILE A 601 -40.32 42.38 50.72
N LYS A 602 -39.28 41.69 51.19
CA LYS A 602 -37.89 41.86 50.77
C LYS A 602 -37.49 40.70 49.87
N LEU A 603 -37.20 41.01 48.60
CA LEU A 603 -36.59 40.12 47.64
C LEU A 603 -35.08 40.34 47.68
N THR A 604 -34.30 39.29 47.89
CA THR A 604 -32.82 39.36 47.85
C THR A 604 -32.33 38.51 46.70
N GLY A 605 -31.37 39.02 45.94
CA GLY A 605 -30.83 38.35 44.76
C GLY A 605 -29.83 39.24 44.03
N TYR A 606 -29.82 39.18 42.70
CA TYR A 606 -29.03 40.08 41.85
C TYR A 606 -29.94 40.73 40.82
N PHE A 607 -30.10 42.05 40.92
CA PHE A 607 -31.08 42.80 40.15
C PHE A 607 -30.45 43.68 39.05
N GLY A 608 -29.12 43.84 39.05
CA GLY A 608 -28.37 44.72 38.14
C GLY A 608 -27.74 45.93 38.86
N GLU A 609 -26.72 46.56 38.27
CA GLU A 609 -26.02 47.71 38.89
C GLU A 609 -26.70 49.08 38.64
N THR A 610 -27.44 49.20 37.54
CA THR A 610 -28.20 50.40 37.15
C THR A 610 -29.63 49.98 36.88
N LEU A 611 -30.58 50.47 37.68
CA LEU A 611 -31.96 49.98 37.66
C LEU A 611 -32.90 51.12 37.29
N GLU A 612 -33.62 51.00 36.18
CA GLU A 612 -34.86 51.76 35.98
C GLU A 612 -36.04 51.04 36.66
N GLU A 613 -37.14 51.77 36.87
CA GLU A 613 -38.27 51.41 37.75
C GLU A 613 -38.68 49.91 37.67
N PRO A 614 -38.37 49.08 38.68
CA PRO A 614 -38.74 47.68 38.65
C PRO A 614 -40.24 47.52 38.93
N SER A 615 -40.88 46.57 38.26
CA SER A 615 -42.24 46.13 38.54
C SER A 615 -42.19 44.74 39.17
N ILE A 616 -42.78 44.57 40.35
CA ILE A 616 -42.82 43.29 41.05
C ILE A 616 -44.26 42.83 41.15
N GLU A 617 -44.53 41.60 40.73
CA GLU A 617 -45.78 40.91 41.02
C GLU A 617 -45.50 39.79 42.03
N ILE A 618 -46.28 39.74 43.11
CA ILE A 618 -46.29 38.64 44.07
C ILE A 618 -47.68 38.01 44.03
N ASP A 619 -47.75 36.72 43.70
CA ASP A 619 -49.01 35.97 43.59
C ASP A 619 -50.02 36.58 42.62
N GLY A 620 -49.50 37.09 41.50
CA GLY A 620 -50.30 37.76 40.45
C GLY A 620 -50.81 39.16 40.83
N GLN A 621 -50.42 39.70 41.98
CA GLN A 621 -50.78 41.05 42.44
C GLN A 621 -49.56 41.96 42.34
N ASN A 622 -49.74 43.20 41.86
CA ASN A 622 -48.68 44.18 41.81
C ASN A 622 -48.21 44.57 43.23
N CYS A 623 -46.90 44.55 43.45
CA CYS A 623 -46.23 44.88 44.70
C CYS A 623 -45.56 46.25 44.53
N GLU A 624 -46.02 47.25 45.28
CA GLU A 624 -45.56 48.63 45.14
C GLU A 624 -44.12 48.76 45.65
N VAL A 625 -43.18 49.04 44.75
CA VAL A 625 -41.75 49.10 45.08
C VAL A 625 -41.44 50.30 45.97
N ARG A 626 -40.75 50.05 47.10
CA ARG A 626 -40.36 51.06 48.10
C ARG A 626 -38.88 51.37 48.08
N SER A 627 -38.03 50.37 47.86
CA SER A 627 -36.59 50.58 47.71
C SER A 627 -36.00 49.56 46.76
N VAL A 628 -34.98 49.98 46.02
CA VAL A 628 -34.30 49.17 45.02
C VAL A 628 -32.80 49.35 45.21
N GLU A 629 -32.10 48.24 45.37
CA GLU A 629 -30.65 48.14 45.39
C GLU A 629 -30.23 46.99 44.46
N SER A 630 -28.95 46.95 44.09
CA SER A 630 -28.44 45.94 43.16
C SER A 630 -28.61 44.48 43.63
N ASN A 631 -28.77 44.28 44.94
CA ASN A 631 -28.96 42.97 45.55
C ASN A 631 -30.25 42.80 46.36
N GLN A 632 -31.07 43.85 46.51
CA GLN A 632 -32.31 43.78 47.27
C GLN A 632 -33.38 44.70 46.70
N ILE A 633 -34.62 44.21 46.64
CA ILE A 633 -35.80 45.03 46.36
C ILE A 633 -36.81 44.86 47.49
N ILE A 634 -37.29 45.97 48.03
CA ILE A 634 -38.34 45.97 49.04
C ILE A 634 -39.61 46.52 48.39
N CYS A 635 -40.70 45.78 48.48
CA CYS A 635 -42.01 46.19 47.95
C CYS A 635 -43.13 45.96 48.98
N GLU A 636 -44.24 46.68 48.83
CA GLU A 636 -45.43 46.58 49.66
C GLU A 636 -46.52 45.82 48.89
N SER A 637 -46.96 44.67 49.40
CA SER A 637 -48.07 43.91 48.81
C SER A 637 -49.35 44.19 49.57
N SER A 638 -50.46 44.35 48.83
CA SER A 638 -51.81 44.51 49.37
C SER A 638 -52.38 43.20 49.97
N THR A 639 -51.72 42.06 49.74
CA THR A 639 -52.17 40.75 50.19
C THR A 639 -51.34 40.21 51.35
N SER A 640 -52.00 39.73 52.41
CA SER A 640 -51.35 39.02 53.51
C SER A 640 -50.99 37.59 53.07
N GLN A 641 -49.76 37.39 52.59
CA GLN A 641 -49.23 36.06 52.25
C GLN A 641 -48.93 35.23 53.52
N LYS A 642 -49.17 33.91 53.48
CA LYS A 642 -48.88 33.01 54.60
C LYS A 642 -47.40 32.60 54.61
N ILE A 643 -46.73 32.77 55.76
CA ILE A 643 -45.34 32.34 55.98
C ILE A 643 -45.20 30.84 55.69
N GLY A 644 -44.12 30.44 55.00
CA GLY A 644 -43.83 29.04 54.67
C GLY A 644 -44.61 28.48 53.48
N VAL A 645 -45.35 29.32 52.74
CA VAL A 645 -46.01 28.93 51.48
C VAL A 645 -45.15 29.32 50.29
N ALA A 646 -45.05 28.41 49.32
CA ALA A 646 -44.37 28.64 48.06
C ALA A 646 -45.18 29.67 47.26
N THR A 647 -44.65 30.88 47.14
CA THR A 647 -45.36 32.02 46.57
C THR A 647 -44.77 32.31 45.19
N PRO A 648 -45.59 32.33 44.13
CA PRO A 648 -45.11 32.71 42.82
C PRO A 648 -44.82 34.21 42.82
N TYR A 649 -43.72 34.60 42.21
CA TYR A 649 -43.33 35.99 42.04
C TYR A 649 -42.87 36.21 40.61
N LYS A 650 -42.91 37.47 40.18
CA LYS A 650 -42.35 37.92 38.93
C LYS A 650 -41.74 39.31 39.15
N VAL A 651 -40.44 39.42 38.95
CA VAL A 651 -39.70 40.68 39.00
C VAL A 651 -39.41 41.10 37.57
N THR A 652 -39.83 42.31 37.21
CA THR A 652 -39.56 42.92 35.91
C THR A 652 -38.65 44.12 36.07
N ILE A 653 -37.45 44.11 35.48
CA ILE A 653 -36.47 45.21 35.53
C ILE A 653 -35.93 45.44 34.13
N ASP A 654 -35.84 46.68 33.65
CA ASP A 654 -35.30 47.03 32.33
C ASP A 654 -35.94 46.25 31.15
N GLY A 655 -37.21 45.84 31.31
CA GLY A 655 -37.95 44.99 30.36
C GLY A 655 -37.79 43.47 30.56
N TYR A 656 -36.97 43.02 31.52
CA TYR A 656 -36.72 41.61 31.84
C TYR A 656 -37.62 41.10 32.94
N SER A 657 -38.49 40.13 32.66
CA SER A 657 -39.25 39.42 33.69
C SER A 657 -38.57 38.12 34.10
N TYR A 658 -38.20 38.00 35.37
CA TYR A 658 -37.86 36.73 35.99
C TYR A 658 -38.95 36.35 36.98
N GLY A 659 -39.50 35.14 36.84
CA GLY A 659 -40.50 34.63 37.76
C GLY A 659 -40.21 33.20 38.17
N SER A 660 -40.46 32.91 39.44
CA SER A 660 -40.34 31.57 40.00
C SER A 660 -41.28 31.45 41.20
N THR A 661 -41.20 30.34 41.92
CA THR A 661 -41.93 30.12 43.17
C THR A 661 -40.93 29.88 44.29
N LEU A 662 -40.94 30.72 45.32
CA LEU A 662 -40.04 30.61 46.48
C LEU A 662 -40.83 30.57 47.78
N LEU A 663 -40.27 29.90 48.81
CA LEU A 663 -40.84 29.89 50.15
C LEU A 663 -40.58 31.24 50.83
N VAL A 664 -41.64 31.88 51.33
CA VAL A 664 -41.51 33.13 52.07
C VAL A 664 -40.96 32.87 53.47
N GLN A 665 -39.80 33.44 53.77
CA GLN A 665 -39.07 33.26 55.03
C GLN A 665 -39.47 34.30 56.09
N LEU A 666 -39.33 33.94 57.36
CA LEU A 666 -39.45 34.86 58.50
C LEU A 666 -38.33 35.91 58.46
N PRO A 667 -38.56 37.14 58.95
CA PRO A 667 -37.47 38.10 59.13
C PRO A 667 -36.39 37.45 59.99
N GLU A 668 -35.15 37.43 59.53
CA GLU A 668 -34.02 37.03 60.37
C GLU A 668 -33.97 37.96 61.59
N THR A 669 -34.46 37.51 62.74
CA THR A 669 -34.11 38.12 64.01
C THR A 669 -32.61 37.94 64.17
N SER A 670 -31.85 39.03 64.07
CA SER A 670 -30.42 39.06 64.36
C SER A 670 -30.18 38.76 65.85
N ASN A 671 -30.29 37.49 66.24
CA ASN A 671 -29.79 37.00 67.50
C ASN A 671 -28.28 36.86 67.38
N ASN A 672 -27.57 37.93 67.74
CA ASN A 672 -26.17 37.84 68.14
C ASN A 672 -26.06 36.84 69.28
N THR A 673 -25.60 35.63 68.95
CA THR A 673 -24.96 34.76 69.92
C THR A 673 -23.74 34.19 69.22
N ASP A 674 -22.60 34.80 69.53
CA ASP A 674 -21.28 34.21 69.32
C ASP A 674 -21.32 32.79 69.88
N ASN A 675 -21.12 31.81 68.99
CA ASN A 675 -20.63 30.50 69.40
C ASN A 675 -19.62 29.98 68.37
N ASP A 676 -18.40 30.07 68.85
CA ASP A 676 -17.11 29.64 68.36
C ASP A 676 -17.05 28.12 68.12
N ASP A 677 -17.47 27.65 66.94
CA ASP A 677 -17.24 26.24 66.54
C ASP A 677 -17.00 26.03 65.03
N SER A 678 -16.40 27.02 64.34
CA SER A 678 -16.06 26.89 62.91
C SER A 678 -14.59 26.50 62.64
N ASP A 679 -13.72 26.58 63.65
CA ASP A 679 -12.26 26.48 63.44
C ASP A 679 -11.73 25.04 63.43
N LYS A 680 -12.53 24.05 63.83
CA LYS A 680 -12.16 22.62 63.70
C LYS A 680 -12.49 22.01 62.34
N LYS A 681 -13.50 22.49 61.62
CA LYS A 681 -13.88 21.94 60.30
C LYS A 681 -12.95 22.38 59.16
N LYS A 682 -12.37 23.59 59.23
CA LYS A 682 -11.41 24.08 58.24
C LYS A 682 -10.06 23.33 58.26
N LYS A 683 -9.59 22.87 59.43
CA LYS A 683 -8.33 22.11 59.53
C LYS A 683 -8.43 20.69 58.98
N ILE A 684 -9.61 20.05 59.05
CA ILE A 684 -9.81 18.70 58.50
C ILE A 684 -9.92 18.74 56.96
N GLY A 685 -10.58 19.77 56.39
CA GLY A 685 -10.68 19.94 54.94
C GLY A 685 -9.34 20.18 54.25
N ALA A 686 -8.43 20.94 54.87
CA ALA A 686 -7.10 21.21 54.33
C ALA A 686 -6.20 19.94 54.33
N ILE A 687 -6.34 19.07 55.33
CA ILE A 687 -5.59 17.80 55.42
C ILE A 687 -6.15 16.77 54.41
N LEU A 688 -7.47 16.67 54.26
CA LEU A 688 -8.08 15.78 53.25
C LEU A 688 -7.77 16.23 51.81
N GLY A 689 -7.77 17.53 51.53
CA GLY A 689 -7.41 18.06 50.21
C GLY A 689 -5.95 17.79 49.81
N SER A 690 -5.02 17.87 50.77
CA SER A 690 -3.60 17.59 50.52
C SER A 690 -3.30 16.10 50.38
N ILE A 691 -4.01 15.21 51.10
CA ILE A 691 -3.90 13.75 50.92
C ILE A 691 -4.47 13.32 49.56
N LEU A 692 -5.62 13.86 49.15
CA LEU A 692 -6.21 13.57 47.83
C LEU A 692 -5.35 14.10 46.68
N GLY A 693 -4.76 15.30 46.83
CA GLY A 693 -3.82 15.85 45.86
C GLY A 693 -2.55 14.98 45.71
N ALA A 694 -1.98 14.51 46.81
CA ALA A 694 -0.82 13.62 46.79
C ALA A 694 -1.13 12.25 46.15
N ALA A 695 -2.31 11.68 46.45
CA ALA A 695 -2.76 10.43 45.85
C ALA A 695 -2.97 10.56 44.32
N PHE A 696 -3.51 11.69 43.87
CA PHE A 696 -3.69 11.96 42.43
C PHE A 696 -2.33 12.06 41.71
N ILE A 697 -1.36 12.78 42.28
CA ILE A 697 -0.01 12.89 41.69
C ILE A 697 0.69 11.51 41.67
N ALA A 698 0.55 10.71 42.73
CA ALA A 698 1.11 9.36 42.76
C ALA A 698 0.49 8.44 41.70
N ALA A 699 -0.83 8.52 41.48
CA ALA A 699 -1.53 7.76 40.44
C ALA A 699 -1.09 8.19 39.02
N LEU A 700 -0.84 9.50 38.83
CA LEU A 700 -0.39 10.05 37.55
C LEU A 700 1.05 9.61 37.25
N VAL A 701 1.95 9.64 38.24
CA VAL A 701 3.32 9.12 38.11
C VAL A 701 3.34 7.61 37.85
N ALA A 702 2.51 6.84 38.57
CA ALA A 702 2.39 5.39 38.35
C ALA A 702 1.89 5.07 36.92
N SER A 703 0.93 5.85 36.41
CA SER A 703 0.42 5.72 35.03
C SER A 703 1.49 6.02 33.98
N ILE A 704 2.32 7.05 34.20
CA ILE A 704 3.45 7.38 33.31
C ILE A 704 4.51 6.27 33.33
N ILE A 705 4.85 5.72 34.51
CA ILE A 705 5.80 4.61 34.63
C ILE A 705 5.26 3.36 33.94
N TRP A 706 3.98 3.04 34.14
CA TRP A 706 3.32 1.91 33.47
C TRP A 706 3.33 2.08 31.95
N TYR A 707 3.04 3.28 31.45
CA TYR A 707 3.07 3.58 30.02
C TYR A 707 4.50 3.44 29.43
N ARG A 708 5.53 3.96 30.12
CA ARG A 708 6.94 3.77 29.68
C ARG A 708 7.35 2.31 29.66
N ASN A 709 6.94 1.50 30.64
CA ASN A 709 7.25 0.08 30.67
C ASN A 709 6.53 -0.71 29.57
N ARG A 710 5.27 -0.35 29.26
CA ARG A 710 4.52 -0.94 28.13
C ARG A 710 5.16 -0.58 26.79
N SER A 711 5.59 0.67 26.60
CA SER A 711 6.30 1.10 25.39
C SER A 711 7.63 0.36 25.19
N LYS A 712 8.41 0.15 26.26
CA LYS A 712 9.65 -0.65 26.19
C LYS A 712 9.39 -2.11 25.82
N LYS A 713 8.35 -2.74 26.37
CA LYS A 713 7.96 -4.11 26.00
C LYS A 713 7.53 -4.21 24.53
N LEU A 714 6.77 -3.24 24.02
CA LEU A 714 6.37 -3.20 22.61
C LEU A 714 7.55 -2.97 21.65
N LYS A 715 8.54 -2.16 22.04
CA LYS A 715 9.78 -1.99 21.26
C LYS A 715 10.60 -3.28 21.22
N LYS A 716 10.68 -4.02 22.33
CA LYS A 716 11.37 -5.33 22.38
C LYS A 716 10.65 -6.39 21.54
N ALA A 717 9.32 -6.45 21.62
CA ALA A 717 8.52 -7.33 20.77
C ALA A 717 8.68 -7.02 19.27
N ARG A 718 8.73 -5.72 18.88
CA ARG A 718 9.02 -5.32 17.49
C ARG A 718 10.43 -5.69 17.02
N SER A 719 11.43 -5.68 17.90
CA SER A 719 12.78 -6.12 17.53
C SER A 719 12.89 -7.64 17.39
N GLU A 720 12.08 -8.41 18.13
CA GLU A 720 12.02 -9.86 18.00
C GLU A 720 11.21 -10.28 16.74
N LEU A 721 10.15 -9.54 16.39
CA LEU A 721 9.36 -9.74 15.15
C LEU A 721 10.12 -9.41 13.85
N ARG A 722 11.15 -8.56 13.90
CA ARG A 722 12.02 -8.28 12.73
C ARG A 722 13.01 -9.39 12.40
N ARG A 723 13.05 -10.46 13.20
CA ARG A 723 14.00 -11.57 13.06
C ARG A 723 13.37 -12.87 12.55
N SER A 724 12.10 -12.84 12.16
CA SER A 724 11.32 -13.99 11.69
C SER A 724 10.75 -13.68 10.30
N ASP A 725 11.16 -14.46 9.30
CA ASP A 725 10.80 -14.33 7.88
C ASP A 725 9.37 -14.81 7.55
N THR A 726 8.39 -14.48 8.39
CA THR A 726 6.98 -14.78 8.12
C THR A 726 6.16 -13.50 8.00
N ARG A 727 5.61 -13.25 6.81
CA ARG A 727 4.68 -12.13 6.53
C ARG A 727 3.38 -12.35 7.30
N GLN A 728 3.00 -11.38 8.14
CA GLN A 728 1.69 -11.30 8.81
C GLN A 728 0.95 -10.04 8.36
N VAL A 729 -0.33 -10.17 8.01
CA VAL A 729 -1.23 -9.05 7.66
C VAL A 729 -2.20 -8.78 8.81
N PHE A 730 -2.41 -7.51 9.13
CA PHE A 730 -3.35 -7.08 10.16
C PHE A 730 -4.73 -6.82 9.56
N ILE A 731 -5.73 -7.60 9.96
CA ILE A 731 -7.14 -7.33 9.65
C ILE A 731 -7.92 -7.30 10.97
N GLY A 732 -8.59 -6.18 11.25
CA GLY A 732 -9.54 -6.08 12.38
C GLY A 732 -8.94 -6.15 13.79
N GLY A 733 -7.68 -5.75 13.99
CA GLY A 733 -7.08 -5.64 15.33
C GLY A 733 -6.69 -6.97 16.00
N LYS A 734 -6.69 -8.09 15.27
CA LYS A 734 -6.07 -9.35 15.68
C LYS A 734 -5.01 -9.78 14.66
N VAL A 735 -3.94 -10.39 15.16
CA VAL A 735 -2.87 -11.00 14.35
C VAL A 735 -3.25 -12.46 14.10
N GLN A 736 -3.25 -12.88 12.83
CA GLN A 736 -3.35 -14.28 12.43
C GLN A 736 -2.14 -14.63 11.57
N GLU A 737 -1.53 -15.79 11.85
CA GLU A 737 -0.52 -16.41 11.00
C GLU A 737 -1.21 -17.12 9.84
N MET A 738 -0.80 -16.83 8.60
CA MET A 738 -1.21 -17.61 7.44
C MET A 738 -0.26 -18.80 7.30
N GLU A 739 -0.75 -20.00 7.60
CA GLU A 739 -0.17 -21.23 7.06
C GLU A 739 -0.71 -21.44 5.63
N GLN A 740 0.21 -21.39 4.66
CA GLN A 740 0.12 -21.92 3.30
C GLN A 740 -1.06 -21.46 2.42
N PHE A 741 -0.76 -20.48 1.55
CA PHE A 741 -0.91 -20.62 0.09
C PHE A 741 0.28 -19.96 -0.59
#